data_AF-A0A449I506-F1
#
_entry.id   AF-A0A449I506-F1
#
_cell.length_a   1.000
_cell.length_b   1.000
_cell.length_c   1.000
_cell.angle_alpha   90.00
_cell.angle_beta   90.00
_cell.angle_gamma   90.00
#
_symmetry.space_group_name_H-M   'P 1'
#
loop_
_entity.id
_entity.type
_entity.pdbx_description
1 polymer ?
#
loop_
_entity_poly.entity_id
_entity_poly.type
_entity_poly.pdbx_seq_one_letter_code
_entity_poly.pdbx_strand_id
1 'polypeptide(L)'
;MKIFQFLSVLLGGLFPCMMYAAIMEDIRFSHIGLEDGLSHSTVFAINQDKEGNLWFATYDGVNKYDGYSFTVYRHQYTDSNSIASDISRCITVDDSNRIWVGTREGLSLYNRHRDAFSNYYYKKDGINVAVNSIIAIKKDWLMLGTAEGILLFDVKKERFFNDTLSSALHGLKPTALVRQDDNIYIGAESGVYVYALSSATLEKLVNIPAGVKVHAVLCQMFNKLWLATEGDGLYLYDTKSGELKNYRYASGKSGLNSDYVRSLALDTENRLWVGTYGGLNIYKEGTDSFLSIRSSEIQEGSLSQNSVRSIFRDSQGGMWLGTYWGGLNYYHPLCNRFQRIKHVPFLNSLSNNVVSCIVEDSKHNLWIGTSDGGLDCYDNVSRQYRNYLFNSDNLDIPFKDIKTVYVDEAQDKVYVGAHAGGMMALHRKSGYVEYYNRQNSNLPSNNIYSIISDGHRGLWVASLEYLLHFDIEKRRFTIVEKDEKGHKLQQYNRLLFRDSKKRIWAGGEMGISVFNQIGASLLANTEFRMDSMLRQAFVNCFYESSSGYMWIGTRNGLFALKEGESKTIQYTTASGLPSNVIYGILEDAYGRLWISTNQGLSCLNPESGKFRNFTILDGLQSNQFNAGSYCRKINGDMLFGGVNGITSFRPETLIDNPYAPKPVINKLFIYNKEVLPNDETGILKESVAYVNHITLSSSQNSFAISFVVSNYIAGKHNTFAYKLEGYNDVWYKQNDISPVSYSNLPAGIILFM
;
A
#
# COMPACT_ATOMS: atom_id res chain seq x y z
N MET A 1 5.92 -15.31 -66.18
CA MET A 1 5.82 -15.54 -64.72
C MET A 1 5.02 -14.43 -64.08
N LYS A 2 3.69 -14.55 -64.17
CA LYS A 2 2.71 -13.81 -63.39
C LYS A 2 2.18 -14.82 -62.38
N ILE A 3 2.31 -14.51 -61.09
CA ILE A 3 1.77 -15.15 -59.86
C ILE A 3 2.85 -14.82 -58.82
N PHE A 4 2.63 -13.77 -58.02
CA PHE A 4 3.24 -13.47 -56.69
C PHE A 4 3.05 -12.00 -56.27
N GLN A 5 1.92 -11.36 -56.61
CA GLN A 5 1.64 -9.97 -56.22
C GLN A 5 0.19 -9.70 -55.81
N PHE A 6 -0.55 -10.72 -55.34
CA PHE A 6 -1.94 -10.56 -54.89
C PHE A 6 -2.29 -11.40 -53.65
N LEU A 7 -1.41 -11.42 -52.63
CA LEU A 7 -1.69 -12.11 -51.37
C LEU A 7 -1.17 -11.39 -50.11
N SER A 8 -1.02 -10.06 -50.17
CA SER A 8 -0.47 -9.26 -49.06
C SER A 8 -1.34 -8.07 -48.63
N VAL A 9 -2.62 -8.00 -49.05
CA VAL A 9 -3.51 -6.84 -48.78
C VAL A 9 -4.78 -7.23 -47.99
N LEU A 10 -4.84 -8.43 -47.40
CA LEU A 10 -6.06 -8.88 -46.68
C LEU A 10 -5.77 -9.55 -45.33
N LEU A 11 -4.77 -9.05 -44.61
CA LEU A 11 -4.42 -9.47 -43.24
C LEU A 11 -3.93 -8.29 -42.35
N GLY A 12 -4.39 -7.08 -42.66
CA GLY A 12 -4.03 -5.83 -41.96
C GLY A 12 -5.18 -5.18 -41.19
N GLY A 13 -6.22 -5.94 -40.83
CA GLY A 13 -7.38 -5.41 -40.13
C GLY A 13 -7.97 -6.45 -39.20
N LEU A 14 -7.50 -6.44 -37.95
CA LEU A 14 -8.14 -6.94 -36.71
C LEU A 14 -7.05 -7.10 -35.64
N PHE A 15 -6.37 -5.99 -35.30
CA PHE A 15 -5.88 -5.87 -33.93
C PHE A 15 -7.11 -5.50 -33.10
N PRO A 16 -7.58 -6.35 -32.17
CA PRO A 16 -8.55 -5.88 -31.21
C PRO A 16 -7.84 -4.79 -30.44
N CYS A 17 -8.31 -3.55 -30.62
CA CYS A 17 -8.01 -2.45 -29.74
C CYS A 17 -8.45 -2.92 -28.36
N MET A 18 -7.50 -3.46 -27.58
CA MET A 18 -7.70 -3.67 -26.16
C MET A 18 -7.95 -2.28 -25.60
N MET A 19 -9.23 -1.91 -25.52
CA MET A 19 -9.66 -0.83 -24.66
C MET A 19 -9.22 -1.25 -23.27
N TYR A 20 -8.04 -0.79 -22.86
CA TYR A 20 -7.73 -0.63 -21.47
C TYR A 20 -8.82 0.28 -20.94
N ALA A 21 -9.86 -0.32 -20.35
CA ALA A 21 -10.70 0.38 -19.41
C ALA A 21 -9.70 0.97 -18.42
N ALA A 22 -9.55 2.30 -18.41
CA ALA A 22 -8.69 2.98 -17.47
C ALA A 22 -9.17 2.57 -16.07
N ILE A 23 -8.45 1.63 -15.47
CA ILE A 23 -8.56 1.35 -14.05
C ILE A 23 -8.20 2.69 -13.43
N MET A 24 -9.16 3.30 -12.73
CA MET A 24 -8.83 4.42 -11.87
C MET A 24 -7.78 3.90 -10.90
N GLU A 25 -6.52 4.32 -11.06
CA GLU A 25 -5.51 4.09 -10.05
C GLU A 25 -5.99 4.73 -8.76
N ASP A 26 -6.37 3.90 -7.81
CA ASP A 26 -6.72 4.31 -6.46
C ASP A 26 -5.40 4.61 -5.73
N ILE A 27 -4.95 5.85 -5.85
CA ILE A 27 -3.74 6.34 -5.19
C ILE A 27 -4.09 6.63 -3.73
N ARG A 28 -3.54 5.80 -2.86
CA ARG A 28 -3.58 5.92 -1.40
C ARG A 28 -2.19 6.23 -0.87
N PHE A 29 -2.15 7.08 0.15
CA PHE A 29 -0.93 7.50 0.81
C PHE A 29 -0.80 6.90 2.20
N SER A 30 0.43 6.59 2.58
CA SER A 30 0.82 6.45 3.99
C SER A 30 1.19 7.83 4.53
N HIS A 31 0.78 8.14 5.76
CA HIS A 31 1.06 9.42 6.41
C HIS A 31 2.18 9.26 7.41
N ILE A 32 3.13 10.20 7.38
CA ILE A 32 4.23 10.27 8.35
C ILE A 32 4.29 11.71 8.87
N GLY A 33 4.12 11.88 10.18
CA GLY A 33 3.94 13.20 10.79
C GLY A 33 4.65 13.36 12.14
N LEU A 34 4.14 14.31 12.94
CA LEU A 34 4.71 14.66 14.25
C LEU A 34 4.75 13.47 15.21
N GLU A 35 3.67 12.67 15.21
CA GLU A 35 3.55 11.46 16.04
C GLU A 35 4.59 10.37 15.69
N ASP A 36 5.11 10.40 14.46
CA ASP A 36 6.16 9.47 14.01
C ASP A 36 7.56 9.99 14.33
N GLY A 37 7.70 11.23 14.80
CA GLY A 37 8.97 11.87 15.15
C GLY A 37 9.43 12.98 14.21
N LEU A 38 8.64 13.36 13.19
CA LEU A 38 8.93 14.53 12.35
C LEU A 38 8.93 15.80 13.21
N SER A 39 9.93 16.66 13.05
CA SER A 39 10.08 17.85 13.90
C SER A 39 9.00 18.92 13.69
N HIS A 40 8.52 19.08 12.45
CA HIS A 40 7.54 20.09 12.08
C HIS A 40 6.73 19.65 10.85
N SER A 41 5.47 20.08 10.76
CA SER A 41 4.54 19.62 9.72
C SER A 41 4.78 20.24 8.34
N THR A 42 5.35 21.44 8.26
CA THR A 42 5.77 22.08 7.00
C THR A 42 7.06 21.46 6.46
N VAL A 43 6.97 20.75 5.33
CA VAL A 43 8.13 20.17 4.64
C VAL A 43 8.41 20.91 3.34
N PHE A 44 9.52 21.67 3.32
CA PHE A 44 9.91 22.51 2.18
C PHE A 44 10.64 21.76 1.08
N ALA A 45 11.51 20.82 1.45
CA ALA A 45 12.31 20.06 0.50
C ALA A 45 12.63 18.67 1.05
N ILE A 46 12.79 17.73 0.12
CA ILE A 46 13.07 16.32 0.39
C ILE A 46 14.25 15.92 -0.50
N ASN A 47 15.19 15.16 0.06
CA ASN A 47 16.29 14.54 -0.70
C ASN A 47 16.68 13.20 -0.07
N GLN A 48 17.55 12.43 -0.73
CA GLN A 48 18.00 11.13 -0.26
C GLN A 48 19.53 11.02 -0.40
N ASP A 49 20.21 10.54 0.63
CA ASP A 49 21.64 10.23 0.54
C ASP A 49 21.89 8.86 -0.12
N LYS A 50 23.14 8.56 -0.49
CA LYS A 50 23.50 7.28 -1.15
C LYS A 50 23.41 6.08 -0.22
N GLU A 51 23.35 6.29 1.10
CA GLU A 51 23.10 5.26 2.11
C GLU A 51 21.61 4.89 2.19
N GLY A 52 20.77 5.72 1.57
CA GLY A 52 19.34 5.50 1.43
C GLY A 52 18.50 6.27 2.43
N ASN A 53 19.08 7.06 3.34
CA ASN A 53 18.31 7.87 4.29
C ASN A 53 17.64 9.05 3.57
N LEU A 54 16.42 9.36 4.00
CA LEU A 54 15.69 10.53 3.54
C LEU A 54 15.98 11.71 4.44
N TRP A 55 16.05 12.89 3.82
CA TRP A 55 16.34 14.14 4.47
C TRP A 55 15.25 15.15 4.17
N PHE A 56 14.74 15.81 5.20
CA PHE A 56 13.63 16.77 5.10
C PHE A 56 14.01 18.11 5.70
N ALA A 57 13.91 19.17 4.89
CA ALA A 57 14.01 20.55 5.35
C ALA A 57 12.64 21.04 5.82
N THR A 58 12.53 21.46 7.08
CA THR A 58 11.27 21.92 7.68
C THR A 58 11.39 23.33 8.25
N TYR A 59 10.27 23.87 8.72
CA TYR A 59 10.22 25.19 9.37
C TYR A 59 10.91 25.22 10.74
N ASP A 60 10.99 24.08 11.43
CA ASP A 60 11.67 23.92 12.72
C ASP A 60 12.52 22.64 12.70
N GLY A 61 13.74 22.76 12.20
CA GLY A 61 14.76 21.71 12.21
C GLY A 61 14.90 20.96 10.87
N VAL A 62 16.01 20.25 10.75
CA VAL A 62 16.29 19.31 9.66
C VAL A 62 16.10 17.90 10.17
N ASN A 63 15.46 17.06 9.37
CA ASN A 63 15.10 15.70 9.75
C ASN A 63 15.83 14.70 8.86
N LYS A 64 16.48 13.70 9.46
CA LYS A 64 17.01 12.51 8.78
C LYS A 64 16.14 11.31 9.16
N TYR A 65 15.72 10.51 8.20
CA TYR A 65 14.84 9.36 8.38
C TYR A 65 15.41 8.10 7.72
N ASP A 66 15.63 7.07 8.54
CA ASP A 66 16.26 5.80 8.16
C ASP A 66 15.26 4.69 7.79
N GLY A 67 13.96 5.04 7.69
CA GLY A 67 12.88 4.07 7.47
C GLY A 67 12.18 3.60 8.74
N TYR A 68 12.75 3.89 9.92
CA TYR A 68 12.17 3.52 11.21
C TYR A 68 11.99 4.71 12.14
N SER A 69 12.99 5.59 12.21
CA SER A 69 13.10 6.65 13.20
C SER A 69 13.63 7.95 12.60
N PHE A 70 13.25 9.06 13.22
CA PHE A 70 13.74 10.39 12.88
C PHE A 70 14.92 10.78 13.77
N THR A 71 15.96 11.34 13.16
CA THR A 71 16.98 12.16 13.84
C THR A 71 16.72 13.62 13.49
N VAL A 72 16.51 14.46 14.50
CA VAL A 72 16.19 15.89 14.32
C VAL A 72 17.39 16.74 14.70
N TYR A 73 17.83 17.60 13.78
CA TYR A 73 18.90 18.57 14.01
C TYR A 73 18.32 19.98 14.13
N ARG A 74 18.63 20.62 15.26
CA ARG A 74 18.23 21.99 15.59
C ARG A 74 19.44 22.86 15.93
N HIS A 75 19.27 24.15 15.78
CA HIS A 75 20.26 25.14 16.15
C HIS A 75 20.44 25.18 17.67
N GLN A 76 21.69 25.26 18.11
CA GLN A 76 22.05 25.45 19.50
C GLN A 76 23.06 26.59 19.60
N TYR A 77 22.69 27.66 20.32
CA TYR A 77 23.53 28.84 20.48
C TYR A 77 24.90 28.56 21.11
N THR A 78 25.01 27.48 21.89
CA THR A 78 26.23 27.07 22.59
C THR A 78 27.07 26.06 21.81
N ASP A 79 26.56 25.49 20.73
CA ASP A 79 27.26 24.49 19.92
C ASP A 79 27.40 24.97 18.48
N SER A 80 28.62 25.37 18.10
CA SER A 80 28.95 25.79 16.73
C SER A 80 28.81 24.66 15.70
N ASN A 81 28.73 23.40 16.14
CA ASN A 81 28.53 22.24 15.29
C ASN A 81 27.06 21.89 15.07
N SER A 82 26.13 22.62 15.70
CA SER A 82 24.71 22.54 15.40
C SER A 82 24.39 23.23 14.06
N ILE A 83 23.21 22.98 13.49
CA ILE A 83 22.81 23.65 12.24
C ILE A 83 22.69 25.17 12.43
N ALA A 84 22.95 25.96 11.38
CA ALA A 84 22.95 27.43 11.43
C ALA A 84 21.61 28.05 11.86
N SER A 85 20.49 27.40 11.53
CA SER A 85 19.14 27.86 11.84
C SER A 85 18.14 26.72 11.75
N ASP A 86 17.11 26.74 12.59
CA ASP A 86 16.01 25.78 12.52
C ASP A 86 15.16 25.95 11.24
N ILE A 87 15.11 27.17 10.69
CA ILE A 87 14.35 27.45 9.47
C ILE A 87 15.20 27.04 8.27
N SER A 88 14.97 25.81 7.81
CA SER A 88 15.59 25.24 6.61
C SER A 88 14.64 25.35 5.41
N ARG A 89 15.18 25.66 4.22
CA ARG A 89 14.40 25.94 3.00
C ARG A 89 14.63 24.95 1.88
N CYS A 90 15.87 24.47 1.75
CA CYS A 90 16.24 23.50 0.73
C CYS A 90 17.28 22.54 1.26
N ILE A 91 17.34 21.37 0.65
CA ILE A 91 18.33 20.33 0.97
C ILE A 91 18.74 19.63 -0.32
N THR A 92 20.06 19.48 -0.51
CA THR A 92 20.65 18.87 -1.70
C THR A 92 21.72 17.87 -1.30
N VAL A 93 21.73 16.72 -1.97
CA VAL A 93 22.86 15.79 -1.93
C VAL A 93 23.67 15.97 -3.21
N ASP A 94 24.94 16.34 -3.08
CA ASP A 94 25.79 16.56 -4.25
C ASP A 94 26.39 15.28 -4.83
N ASP A 95 27.08 15.40 -5.97
CA ASP A 95 27.67 14.27 -6.70
C ASP A 95 28.66 13.46 -5.83
N SER A 96 29.26 14.08 -4.81
CA SER A 96 30.19 13.48 -3.84
C SER A 96 29.49 12.93 -2.59
N ASN A 97 28.16 12.83 -2.59
CA ASN A 97 27.33 12.42 -1.47
C ASN A 97 27.46 13.36 -0.25
N ARG A 98 27.68 14.66 -0.43
CA ARG A 98 27.62 15.61 0.70
C ARG A 98 26.21 16.18 0.82
N ILE A 99 25.71 16.26 2.06
CA ILE A 99 24.38 16.81 2.34
C ILE A 99 24.52 18.28 2.70
N TRP A 100 23.94 19.13 1.87
CA TRP A 100 23.93 20.58 2.00
C TRP A 100 22.53 21.07 2.33
N VAL A 101 22.43 21.98 3.29
CA VAL A 101 21.18 22.58 3.73
C VAL A 101 21.23 24.09 3.55
N GLY A 102 20.25 24.64 2.84
CA GLY A 102 20.03 26.08 2.77
C GLY A 102 19.09 26.50 3.89
N THR A 103 19.54 27.42 4.72
CA THR A 103 18.82 27.91 5.89
C THR A 103 18.53 29.41 5.78
N ARG A 104 17.73 29.93 6.71
CA ARG A 104 17.50 31.38 6.83
C ARG A 104 18.79 32.18 7.06
N GLU A 105 19.78 31.57 7.73
CA GLU A 105 21.03 32.25 8.09
C GLU A 105 22.17 32.00 7.09
N GLY A 106 22.06 31.00 6.21
CA GLY A 106 23.11 30.71 5.23
C GLY A 106 23.13 29.26 4.78
N LEU A 107 24.34 28.73 4.56
CA LEU A 107 24.58 27.39 4.06
C LEU A 107 25.16 26.50 5.17
N SER A 108 24.63 25.29 5.33
CA SER A 108 25.16 24.29 6.28
C SER A 108 25.56 23.01 5.55
N LEU A 109 26.68 22.42 5.93
CA LEU A 109 27.18 21.12 5.45
C LEU A 109 27.12 20.10 6.57
N TYR A 110 26.44 18.97 6.35
CA TYR A 110 26.42 17.88 7.32
C TYR A 110 27.64 16.96 7.15
N ASN A 111 28.33 16.72 8.26
CA ASN A 111 29.44 15.79 8.39
C ASN A 111 28.95 14.46 9.00
N ARG A 112 28.72 13.49 8.14
CA ARG A 112 28.30 12.12 8.46
C ARG A 112 29.25 11.34 9.40
N HIS A 113 30.55 11.64 9.40
CA HIS A 113 31.52 10.94 10.25
C HIS A 113 31.45 11.45 11.69
N ARG A 114 31.13 12.72 11.89
CA ARG A 114 31.10 13.35 13.22
C ARG A 114 29.68 13.63 13.74
N ASP A 115 28.67 13.37 12.93
CA ASP A 115 27.27 13.73 13.17
C ASP A 115 27.09 15.21 13.56
N ALA A 116 27.68 16.10 12.76
CA ALA A 116 27.85 17.52 13.06
C ALA A 116 27.67 18.39 11.80
N PHE A 117 27.48 19.70 11.97
CA PHE A 117 27.38 20.67 10.87
C PHE A 117 28.57 21.63 10.84
N SER A 118 28.98 21.99 9.62
CA SER A 118 29.79 23.17 9.34
C SER A 118 28.90 24.25 8.72
N ASN A 119 28.94 25.47 9.26
CA ASN A 119 28.05 26.57 8.85
C ASN A 119 28.82 27.70 8.16
N TYR A 120 28.28 28.17 7.03
CA TYR A 120 28.88 29.20 6.19
C TYR A 120 27.90 30.34 5.96
N TYR A 121 28.38 31.57 6.20
CA TYR A 121 27.56 32.78 6.19
C TYR A 121 28.05 33.75 5.11
N TYR A 122 27.11 34.27 4.32
CA TYR A 122 27.35 35.40 3.43
C TYR A 122 26.54 36.59 3.91
N LYS A 123 27.18 37.74 4.09
CA LYS A 123 26.54 38.96 4.58
C LYS A 123 26.45 40.01 3.48
N LYS A 124 25.28 40.62 3.36
CA LYS A 124 25.05 41.82 2.55
C LYS A 124 24.41 42.88 3.45
N ASP A 125 24.98 44.08 3.46
CA ASP A 125 24.54 45.18 4.32
C ASP A 125 24.45 44.80 5.81
N GLY A 126 25.38 43.95 6.27
CA GLY A 126 25.45 43.46 7.65
C GLY A 126 24.49 42.31 8.00
N ILE A 127 23.60 41.92 7.09
CA ILE A 127 22.57 40.89 7.31
C ILE A 127 23.00 39.59 6.61
N ASN A 128 22.81 38.46 7.29
CA ASN A 128 23.02 37.14 6.73
C ASN A 128 22.00 36.87 5.60
N VAL A 129 22.50 36.41 4.46
CA VAL A 129 21.67 36.14 3.28
C VAL A 129 21.18 34.69 3.30
N ALA A 130 19.86 34.52 3.25
CA ALA A 130 19.22 33.22 3.19
C ALA A 130 19.52 32.48 1.87
N VAL A 131 19.74 31.17 1.98
CA VAL A 131 19.93 30.27 0.83
C VAL A 131 18.64 29.51 0.56
N ASN A 132 18.02 29.78 -0.60
CA ASN A 132 16.71 29.24 -0.99
C ASN A 132 16.79 28.03 -1.92
N SER A 133 17.87 27.91 -2.70
CA SER A 133 18.11 26.75 -3.57
C SER A 133 19.61 26.47 -3.71
N ILE A 134 19.95 25.19 -3.88
CA ILE A 134 21.33 24.70 -3.97
C ILE A 134 21.40 23.69 -5.11
N ILE A 135 22.33 23.88 -6.04
CA ILE A 135 22.61 22.91 -7.10
C ILE A 135 24.12 22.71 -7.26
N ALA A 136 24.54 21.45 -7.41
CA ALA A 136 25.94 21.12 -7.68
C ALA A 136 26.25 21.37 -9.15
N ILE A 137 27.24 22.22 -9.44
CA ILE A 137 27.66 22.55 -10.81
C ILE A 137 28.68 21.53 -11.32
N LYS A 138 29.68 21.27 -10.49
CA LYS A 138 30.75 20.30 -10.73
C LYS A 138 31.31 19.86 -9.38
N LYS A 139 32.24 18.91 -9.40
CA LYS A 139 32.92 18.49 -8.19
C LYS A 139 33.46 19.70 -7.41
N ASP A 140 33.03 19.82 -6.16
CA ASP A 140 33.42 20.86 -5.20
C ASP A 140 32.95 22.29 -5.53
N TRP A 141 31.95 22.46 -6.40
CA TRP A 141 31.36 23.76 -6.69
C TRP A 141 29.83 23.73 -6.66
N LEU A 142 29.25 24.64 -5.89
CA LEU A 142 27.81 24.83 -5.78
C LEU A 142 27.39 26.18 -6.35
N MET A 143 26.22 26.20 -6.98
CA MET A 143 25.48 27.41 -7.28
C MET A 143 24.34 27.54 -6.27
N LEU A 144 24.23 28.72 -5.68
CA LEU A 144 23.28 29.03 -4.62
C LEU A 144 22.31 30.10 -5.12
N GLY A 145 21.02 29.83 -5.01
CA GLY A 145 19.98 30.82 -5.22
C GLY A 145 19.63 31.51 -3.91
N THR A 146 19.78 32.84 -3.88
CA THR A 146 19.48 33.66 -2.70
C THR A 146 18.46 34.74 -3.03
N ALA A 147 17.90 35.39 -1.99
CA ALA A 147 17.04 36.56 -2.19
C ALA A 147 17.77 37.74 -2.87
N GLU A 148 19.10 37.77 -2.76
CA GLU A 148 19.96 38.84 -3.26
C GLU A 148 20.58 38.55 -4.63
N GLY A 149 20.37 37.34 -5.16
CA GLY A 149 20.88 36.90 -6.45
C GLY A 149 21.51 35.51 -6.42
N ILE A 150 22.30 35.20 -7.44
CA ILE A 150 23.06 33.94 -7.53
C ILE A 150 24.45 34.12 -6.91
N LEU A 151 24.85 33.17 -6.07
CA LEU A 151 26.21 33.06 -5.51
C LEU A 151 26.85 31.73 -5.91
N LEU A 152 28.18 31.70 -5.95
CA LEU A 152 28.94 30.45 -6.03
C LEU A 152 29.58 30.11 -4.68
N PHE A 153 29.73 28.82 -4.41
CA PHE A 153 30.47 28.34 -3.25
C PHE A 153 31.50 27.30 -3.67
N ASP A 154 32.76 27.56 -3.33
CA ASP A 154 33.89 26.64 -3.50
C ASP A 154 34.00 25.79 -2.25
N VAL A 155 33.71 24.50 -2.38
CA VAL A 155 33.69 23.59 -1.23
C VAL A 155 35.10 23.35 -0.69
N LYS A 156 36.14 23.36 -1.54
CA LYS A 156 37.51 23.12 -1.07
C LYS A 156 38.05 24.31 -0.28
N LYS A 157 37.72 25.52 -0.72
CA LYS A 157 38.16 26.76 -0.06
C LYS A 157 37.18 27.26 1.00
N GLU A 158 36.03 26.60 1.12
CA GLU A 158 34.97 26.92 2.07
C GLU A 158 34.53 28.39 2.04
N ARG A 159 34.39 28.96 0.83
CA ARG A 159 34.11 30.39 0.65
C ARG A 159 33.16 30.68 -0.49
N PHE A 160 32.41 31.76 -0.30
CA PHE A 160 31.53 32.34 -1.31
C PHE A 160 32.33 33.12 -2.35
N PHE A 161 31.82 33.12 -3.58
CA PHE A 161 32.31 33.93 -4.68
C PHE A 161 31.14 34.69 -5.34
N ASN A 162 31.37 35.99 -5.53
CA ASN A 162 30.45 36.95 -6.15
C ASN A 162 31.09 37.76 -7.30
N ASP A 163 32.39 37.60 -7.55
CA ASP A 163 33.09 38.38 -8.59
C ASP A 163 33.32 37.59 -9.88
N THR A 164 33.10 36.27 -9.85
CA THR A 164 33.42 35.35 -10.94
C THR A 164 32.27 35.13 -11.93
N LEU A 165 31.03 35.50 -11.59
CA LEU A 165 29.92 35.39 -12.54
C LEU A 165 29.72 36.71 -13.29
N SER A 166 29.10 36.63 -14.47
CA SER A 166 28.70 37.83 -15.20
C SER A 166 27.71 38.65 -14.37
N SER A 167 27.75 39.98 -14.53
CA SER A 167 26.80 40.89 -13.87
C SER A 167 25.34 40.54 -14.17
N ALA A 168 25.08 40.02 -15.37
CA ALA A 168 23.77 39.52 -15.78
C ALA A 168 23.29 38.34 -14.92
N LEU A 169 24.17 37.36 -14.63
CA LEU A 169 23.82 36.19 -13.82
C LEU A 169 23.68 36.56 -12.34
N HIS A 170 24.56 37.41 -11.81
CA HIS A 170 24.45 37.90 -10.43
C HIS A 170 23.18 38.70 -10.17
N GLY A 171 22.70 39.46 -11.16
CA GLY A 171 21.47 40.24 -11.06
C GLY A 171 20.19 39.40 -11.10
N LEU A 172 20.25 38.13 -11.54
CA LEU A 172 19.08 37.26 -11.50
C LEU A 172 18.76 36.87 -10.06
N LYS A 173 17.50 37.06 -9.66
CA LYS A 173 16.96 36.56 -8.39
C LYS A 173 16.25 35.24 -8.65
N PRO A 174 16.91 34.09 -8.43
CA PRO A 174 16.36 32.81 -8.78
C PRO A 174 15.30 32.38 -7.77
N THR A 175 14.18 31.91 -8.27
CA THR A 175 13.14 31.23 -7.51
C THR A 175 13.29 29.70 -7.60
N ALA A 176 13.87 29.22 -8.71
CA ALA A 176 14.16 27.82 -8.96
C ALA A 176 15.51 27.65 -9.65
N LEU A 177 16.26 26.62 -9.24
CA LEU A 177 17.49 26.17 -9.90
C LEU A 177 17.40 24.67 -10.15
N VAL A 178 17.52 24.27 -11.41
CA VAL A 178 17.46 22.85 -11.80
C VAL A 178 18.56 22.55 -12.80
N ARG A 179 19.37 21.53 -12.52
CA ARG A 179 20.42 21.07 -13.42
C ARG A 179 19.93 19.87 -14.21
N GLN A 180 20.17 19.89 -15.51
CA GLN A 180 20.07 18.74 -16.40
C GLN A 180 21.29 18.73 -17.31
N ASP A 181 22.12 17.69 -17.16
CA ASP A 181 23.38 17.54 -17.89
C ASP A 181 24.28 18.79 -17.76
N ASP A 182 24.57 19.47 -18.88
CA ASP A 182 25.39 20.69 -18.97
C ASP A 182 24.59 21.97 -18.66
N ASN A 183 23.26 21.90 -18.61
CA ASN A 183 22.40 23.07 -18.52
C ASN A 183 21.85 23.25 -17.09
N ILE A 184 21.91 24.49 -16.60
CA ILE A 184 21.19 24.94 -15.40
C ILE A 184 20.03 25.82 -15.83
N TYR A 185 18.81 25.34 -15.60
CA TYR A 185 17.58 26.08 -15.79
C TYR A 185 17.33 26.95 -14.56
N ILE A 186 17.14 28.24 -14.80
CA ILE A 186 16.98 29.28 -13.78
C ILE A 186 15.62 29.91 -13.96
N GLY A 187 14.69 29.61 -13.04
CA GLY A 187 13.45 30.35 -12.93
C GLY A 187 13.71 31.66 -12.18
N ALA A 188 13.33 32.79 -12.76
CA ALA A 188 13.43 34.11 -12.14
C ALA A 188 12.16 34.93 -12.41
N GLU A 189 11.99 36.05 -11.71
CA GLU A 189 10.84 36.95 -11.91
C GLU A 189 10.74 37.50 -13.34
N SER A 190 11.87 37.56 -14.08
CA SER A 190 11.93 38.09 -15.45
C SER A 190 11.76 37.03 -16.54
N GLY A 191 11.60 35.75 -16.17
CA GLY A 191 11.44 34.62 -17.09
C GLY A 191 12.29 33.41 -16.73
N VAL A 192 12.41 32.48 -17.68
CA VAL A 192 13.25 31.28 -17.52
C VAL A 192 14.50 31.42 -18.36
N TYR A 193 15.66 31.22 -17.73
CA TYR A 193 16.98 31.28 -18.35
C TYR A 193 17.63 29.89 -18.34
N VAL A 194 18.56 29.69 -19.26
CA VAL A 194 19.45 28.53 -19.28
C VAL A 194 20.88 29.03 -19.19
N TYR A 195 21.64 28.46 -18.27
CA TYR A 195 23.06 28.66 -18.12
C TYR A 195 23.79 27.37 -18.51
N ALA A 196 24.54 27.41 -19.61
CA ALA A 196 25.35 26.29 -20.08
C ALA A 196 26.70 26.29 -19.36
N LEU A 197 27.04 25.18 -18.70
CA LEU A 197 28.24 25.06 -17.87
C LEU A 197 29.52 25.02 -18.70
N SER A 198 29.48 24.39 -19.87
CA SER A 198 30.62 24.24 -20.77
C SER A 198 31.07 25.57 -21.40
N SER A 199 30.13 26.38 -21.87
CA SER A 199 30.37 27.66 -22.54
C SER A 199 30.33 28.87 -21.59
N ALA A 200 29.83 28.68 -20.36
CA ALA A 200 29.52 29.75 -19.41
C ALA A 200 28.59 30.84 -19.99
N THR A 201 27.70 30.45 -20.91
CA THR A 201 26.74 31.37 -21.54
C THR A 201 25.39 31.34 -20.85
N LEU A 202 24.79 32.52 -20.69
CA LEU A 202 23.44 32.71 -20.15
C LEU A 202 22.51 33.15 -21.27
N GLU A 203 21.46 32.37 -21.50
CA GLU A 203 20.45 32.66 -22.52
C GLU A 203 19.05 32.68 -21.91
N LYS A 204 18.21 33.58 -22.39
CA LYS A 204 16.79 33.61 -22.00
C LYS A 204 16.03 32.61 -22.87
N LEU A 205 15.50 31.56 -22.25
CA LEU A 205 14.82 30.48 -22.96
C LEU A 205 13.34 30.78 -23.18
N VAL A 206 12.63 31.21 -22.13
CA VAL A 206 11.17 31.40 -22.18
C VAL A 206 10.80 32.80 -21.73
N ASN A 207 10.03 33.50 -22.57
CA ASN A 207 9.36 34.74 -22.22
C ASN A 207 8.02 34.40 -21.55
N ILE A 208 8.02 34.48 -20.22
CA ILE A 208 6.81 34.34 -19.39
C ILE A 208 6.01 35.66 -19.46
N PRO A 209 4.66 35.62 -19.43
CA PRO A 209 3.83 36.82 -19.35
C PRO A 209 4.20 37.73 -18.16
N ALA A 210 4.07 39.05 -18.35
CA ALA A 210 4.44 40.02 -17.33
C ALA A 210 3.67 39.80 -16.01
N GLY A 211 4.40 39.78 -14.89
CA GLY A 211 3.83 39.61 -13.54
C GLY A 211 3.73 38.15 -13.07
N VAL A 212 3.94 37.17 -13.94
CA VAL A 212 3.91 35.75 -13.56
C VAL A 212 5.25 35.34 -12.95
N LYS A 213 5.19 34.76 -11.74
CA LYS A 213 6.37 34.28 -11.01
C LYS A 213 6.51 32.78 -11.16
N VAL A 214 7.60 32.35 -11.78
CA VAL A 214 7.97 30.93 -11.86
C VAL A 214 8.42 30.47 -10.49
N HIS A 215 7.92 29.33 -9.99
CA HIS A 215 8.28 28.75 -8.70
C HIS A 215 9.16 27.50 -8.83
N ALA A 216 8.89 26.67 -9.84
CA ALA A 216 9.66 25.46 -10.09
C ALA A 216 9.74 25.20 -11.60
N VAL A 217 10.79 24.51 -12.00
CA VAL A 217 11.07 24.10 -13.37
C VAL A 217 11.31 22.60 -13.36
N LEU A 218 10.78 21.85 -14.32
CA LEU A 218 11.05 20.42 -14.45
C LEU A 218 11.22 20.04 -15.92
N CYS A 219 12.34 19.39 -16.23
CA CYS A 219 12.57 18.85 -17.56
C CYS A 219 12.10 17.40 -17.61
N GLN A 220 11.09 17.11 -18.44
CA GLN A 220 10.59 15.73 -18.57
C GLN A 220 11.36 14.93 -19.62
N MET A 221 11.69 15.56 -20.73
CA MET A 221 12.52 15.06 -21.82
C MET A 221 13.28 16.25 -22.40
N PHE A 222 14.29 16.03 -23.24
CA PHE A 222 15.08 17.12 -23.86
C PHE A 222 14.23 18.23 -24.53
N ASN A 223 12.97 17.93 -24.89
CA ASN A 223 12.09 18.88 -25.56
C ASN A 223 10.91 19.40 -24.74
N LYS A 224 10.64 18.89 -23.53
CA LYS A 224 9.46 19.26 -22.74
C LYS A 224 9.88 19.84 -21.39
N LEU A 225 9.61 21.13 -21.21
CA LEU A 225 9.90 21.86 -19.99
C LEU A 225 8.60 22.27 -19.31
N TRP A 226 8.42 21.84 -18.06
CA TRP A 226 7.28 22.20 -17.23
C TRP A 226 7.65 23.35 -16.30
N LEU A 227 6.81 24.38 -16.25
CA LEU A 227 7.05 25.58 -15.46
C LEU A 227 5.87 25.79 -14.50
N ALA A 228 6.13 25.59 -13.21
CA ALA A 228 5.18 25.88 -12.15
C ALA A 228 5.18 27.37 -11.85
N THR A 229 4.00 27.96 -11.64
CA THR A 229 3.88 29.39 -11.34
C THR A 229 3.07 29.65 -10.07
N GLU A 230 3.34 30.79 -9.45
CA GLU A 230 2.55 31.31 -8.32
C GLU A 230 1.34 32.08 -8.85
N GLY A 231 0.27 31.36 -9.19
CA GLY A 231 -1.05 31.94 -9.45
C GLY A 231 -1.49 32.03 -10.91
N ASP A 232 -0.66 31.57 -11.86
CA ASP A 232 -1.02 31.53 -13.29
C ASP A 232 -1.04 30.12 -13.90
N GLY A 233 -1.02 29.10 -13.05
CA GLY A 233 -1.12 27.70 -13.45
C GLY A 233 0.21 27.04 -13.77
N LEU A 234 0.16 26.07 -14.67
CA LEU A 234 1.29 25.25 -15.11
C LEU A 234 1.50 25.47 -16.60
N TYR A 235 2.72 25.80 -16.99
CA TYR A 235 3.09 25.90 -18.39
C TYR A 235 3.85 24.65 -18.86
N LEU A 236 3.54 24.20 -20.07
CA LEU A 236 4.34 23.28 -20.85
C LEU A 236 5.00 24.06 -21.99
N TYR A 237 6.32 24.08 -22.01
CA TYR A 237 7.12 24.67 -23.07
C TYR A 237 7.78 23.59 -23.89
N ASP A 238 7.52 23.59 -25.20
CA ASP A 238 8.22 22.74 -26.16
C ASP A 238 9.46 23.47 -26.70
N THR A 239 10.64 22.97 -26.38
CA THR A 239 11.90 23.64 -26.76
C THR A 239 12.21 23.56 -28.26
N LYS A 240 11.52 22.69 -29.02
CA LYS A 240 11.70 22.58 -30.48
C LYS A 240 10.79 23.54 -31.24
N SER A 241 9.51 23.61 -30.86
CA SER A 241 8.55 24.50 -31.54
C SER A 241 8.56 25.91 -30.97
N GLY A 242 9.03 26.08 -29.73
CA GLY A 242 8.91 27.33 -28.98
C GLY A 242 7.49 27.59 -28.48
N GLU A 243 6.58 26.61 -28.60
CA GLU A 243 5.20 26.73 -28.17
C GLU A 243 5.10 26.69 -26.64
N LEU A 244 4.30 27.60 -26.08
CA LEU A 244 4.04 27.71 -24.66
C LEU A 244 2.55 27.48 -24.39
N LYS A 245 2.23 26.35 -23.77
CA LYS A 245 0.85 25.96 -23.45
C LYS A 245 0.58 26.13 -21.96
N ASN A 246 -0.55 26.74 -21.60
CA ASN A 246 -0.95 26.98 -20.21
C ASN A 246 -2.09 26.05 -19.77
N TYR A 247 -1.94 25.43 -18.61
CA TYR A 247 -2.96 24.65 -17.91
C TYR A 247 -3.39 25.40 -16.64
N ARG A 248 -4.68 25.74 -16.56
CA ARG A 248 -5.27 26.52 -15.46
C ARG A 248 -6.41 25.78 -14.78
N TYR A 249 -6.74 26.21 -13.57
CA TYR A 249 -7.93 25.77 -12.83
C TYR A 249 -9.22 26.02 -13.61
N ALA A 250 -9.33 27.18 -14.26
CA ALA A 250 -10.50 27.55 -15.07
C ALA A 250 -10.74 26.63 -16.28
N SER A 251 -9.75 25.85 -16.71
CA SER A 251 -9.88 24.88 -17.81
C SER A 251 -10.80 23.69 -17.48
N GLY A 252 -11.34 23.62 -16.26
CA GLY A 252 -12.36 22.65 -15.88
C GLY A 252 -11.81 21.22 -15.84
N LYS A 253 -12.44 20.29 -16.57
CA LYS A 253 -12.08 18.86 -16.52
C LYS A 253 -10.66 18.53 -17.02
N SER A 254 -10.03 19.41 -17.80
CA SER A 254 -8.63 19.28 -18.23
C SER A 254 -7.67 20.18 -17.43
N GLY A 255 -8.19 20.92 -16.44
CA GLY A 255 -7.44 21.88 -15.64
C GLY A 255 -6.81 21.31 -14.38
N LEU A 256 -5.98 22.13 -13.75
CA LEU A 256 -5.39 21.84 -12.43
C LEU A 256 -6.45 22.00 -11.32
N ASN A 257 -6.19 21.49 -10.12
CA ASN A 257 -7.00 21.77 -8.93
C ASN A 257 -6.72 23.14 -8.26
N SER A 258 -5.69 23.88 -8.71
CA SER A 258 -5.31 25.23 -8.28
C SER A 258 -4.28 25.84 -9.25
N ASP A 259 -4.30 27.16 -9.41
CA ASP A 259 -3.32 27.92 -10.21
C ASP A 259 -2.00 28.20 -9.47
N TYR A 260 -1.92 27.91 -8.17
CA TYR A 260 -0.70 28.07 -7.36
C TYR A 260 0.10 26.77 -7.33
N VAL A 261 1.00 26.59 -8.29
CA VAL A 261 1.80 25.39 -8.47
C VAL A 261 3.15 25.53 -7.76
N ARG A 262 3.50 24.56 -6.91
CA ARG A 262 4.63 24.67 -5.97
C ARG A 262 5.71 23.62 -6.20
N SER A 263 5.36 22.45 -6.69
CA SER A 263 6.32 21.37 -6.86
C SER A 263 5.96 20.49 -8.05
N LEU A 264 7.00 19.96 -8.68
CA LEU A 264 6.91 19.12 -9.87
C LEU A 264 7.88 17.95 -9.69
N ALA A 265 7.43 16.74 -10.01
CA ALA A 265 8.28 15.56 -10.03
C ALA A 265 7.77 14.55 -11.07
N LEU A 266 8.65 13.64 -11.48
CA LEU A 266 8.30 12.48 -12.29
C LEU A 266 8.35 11.22 -11.43
N ASP A 267 7.39 10.32 -11.63
CA ASP A 267 7.48 8.97 -11.06
C ASP A 267 8.31 8.03 -11.96
N THR A 268 8.36 6.74 -11.63
CA THR A 268 9.10 5.71 -12.39
C THR A 268 8.48 5.41 -13.75
N GLU A 269 7.21 5.75 -13.95
CA GLU A 269 6.47 5.59 -15.22
C GLU A 269 6.54 6.85 -16.09
N ASN A 270 7.38 7.83 -15.71
CA ASN A 270 7.54 9.12 -16.38
C ASN A 270 6.27 9.98 -16.39
N ARG A 271 5.34 9.75 -15.44
CA ARG A 271 4.13 10.56 -15.28
C ARG A 271 4.46 11.79 -14.46
N LEU A 272 3.89 12.94 -14.83
CA LEU A 272 4.11 14.20 -14.13
C LEU A 272 3.19 14.32 -12.92
N TRP A 273 3.80 14.50 -11.75
CA TRP A 273 3.16 14.82 -10.49
C TRP A 273 3.32 16.32 -10.20
N VAL A 274 2.20 16.99 -9.96
CA VAL A 274 2.10 18.44 -9.82
C VAL A 274 1.47 18.78 -8.47
N GLY A 275 2.30 19.24 -7.54
CA GLY A 275 1.87 19.70 -6.22
C GLY A 275 1.44 21.15 -6.26
N THR A 276 0.23 21.44 -5.79
CA THR A 276 -0.35 22.78 -5.78
C THR A 276 -0.82 23.18 -4.39
N TYR A 277 -1.32 24.40 -4.25
CA TYR A 277 -2.03 24.81 -3.04
C TYR A 277 -3.32 24.01 -2.77
N GLY A 278 -3.97 23.50 -3.82
CA GLY A 278 -5.28 22.86 -3.75
C GLY A 278 -5.26 21.33 -3.72
N GLY A 279 -4.09 20.70 -3.82
CA GLY A 279 -3.90 19.26 -3.75
C GLY A 279 -2.76 18.78 -4.65
N LEU A 280 -2.84 17.51 -5.05
CA LEU A 280 -1.97 16.90 -6.05
C LEU A 280 -2.71 16.78 -7.38
N ASN A 281 -2.00 16.97 -8.50
CA ASN A 281 -2.50 16.61 -9.83
C ASN A 281 -1.51 15.64 -10.50
N ILE A 282 -2.04 14.66 -11.22
CA ILE A 282 -1.26 13.73 -12.03
C ILE A 282 -1.66 13.90 -13.49
N TYR A 283 -0.68 14.22 -14.33
CA TYR A 283 -0.92 14.46 -15.76
C TYR A 283 -1.20 13.15 -16.51
N LYS A 284 -2.28 13.15 -17.29
CA LYS A 284 -2.69 12.05 -18.17
C LYS A 284 -2.43 12.44 -19.62
N GLU A 285 -1.27 12.06 -20.13
CA GLU A 285 -0.83 12.44 -21.48
C GLU A 285 -1.82 12.00 -22.57
N GLY A 286 -2.39 10.80 -22.48
CA GLY A 286 -3.34 10.28 -23.47
C GLY A 286 -4.65 11.06 -23.61
N THR A 287 -5.03 11.84 -22.60
CA THR A 287 -6.25 12.67 -22.62
C THR A 287 -5.98 14.15 -22.42
N ASP A 288 -4.70 14.53 -22.35
CA ASP A 288 -4.25 15.90 -22.04
C ASP A 288 -5.01 16.56 -20.88
N SER A 289 -5.10 15.84 -19.76
CA SER A 289 -5.89 16.25 -18.59
C SER A 289 -5.19 15.87 -17.28
N PHE A 290 -5.78 16.23 -16.15
CA PHE A 290 -5.22 15.95 -14.83
C PHE A 290 -6.18 15.12 -13.98
N LEU A 291 -5.63 14.12 -13.28
CA LEU A 291 -6.31 13.51 -12.13
C LEU A 291 -5.99 14.33 -10.89
N SER A 292 -6.99 15.00 -10.33
CA SER A 292 -6.85 15.79 -9.11
C SER A 292 -7.15 14.95 -7.86
N ILE A 293 -6.23 14.99 -6.91
CA ILE A 293 -6.32 14.30 -5.62
C ILE A 293 -6.25 15.37 -4.51
N ARG A 294 -7.19 15.29 -3.55
CA ARG A 294 -7.34 16.24 -2.44
C ARG A 294 -7.39 15.49 -1.11
N SER A 295 -7.20 16.22 -0.02
CA SER A 295 -7.42 15.70 1.32
C SER A 295 -8.91 15.50 1.58
N SER A 296 -9.26 14.42 2.25
CA SER A 296 -10.62 14.08 2.66
C SER A 296 -10.61 13.49 4.06
N GLU A 297 -11.40 14.08 4.96
CA GLU A 297 -11.54 13.59 6.34
C GLU A 297 -12.28 12.23 6.41
N ILE A 298 -13.05 11.92 5.36
CA ILE A 298 -13.90 10.71 5.32
C ILE A 298 -13.20 9.58 4.57
N GLN A 299 -12.31 9.90 3.62
CA GLN A 299 -11.60 8.91 2.81
C GLN A 299 -10.19 8.65 3.36
N GLU A 300 -10.02 7.48 3.97
CA GLU A 300 -8.73 6.99 4.46
C GLU A 300 -7.73 6.82 3.32
N GLY A 301 -6.47 7.18 3.58
CA GLY A 301 -5.40 7.16 2.58
C GLY A 301 -5.51 8.25 1.53
N SER A 302 -6.47 9.18 1.65
CA SER A 302 -6.43 10.45 0.89
C SER A 302 -5.26 11.31 1.34
N LEU A 303 -4.93 12.36 0.60
CA LEU A 303 -3.81 13.25 0.95
C LEU A 303 -3.97 13.82 2.37
N SER A 304 -2.94 13.84 3.21
CA SER A 304 -3.05 14.35 4.59
C SER A 304 -3.43 15.83 4.66
N GLN A 305 -3.00 16.62 3.67
CA GLN A 305 -3.34 18.04 3.56
C GLN A 305 -3.16 18.55 2.11
N ASN A 306 -4.03 19.47 1.68
CA ASN A 306 -4.08 19.94 0.28
C ASN A 306 -2.85 20.70 -0.22
N SER A 307 -2.12 21.42 0.64
CA SER A 307 -1.02 22.28 0.19
C SER A 307 0.28 21.48 0.03
N VAL A 308 0.44 20.86 -1.13
CA VAL A 308 1.64 20.08 -1.48
C VAL A 308 2.77 21.05 -1.82
N ARG A 309 3.81 21.04 -0.99
CA ARG A 309 4.96 21.95 -1.05
C ARG A 309 6.15 21.35 -1.80
N SER A 310 6.41 20.07 -1.60
CA SER A 310 7.53 19.36 -2.20
C SER A 310 7.10 17.97 -2.66
N ILE A 311 7.69 17.49 -3.75
CA ILE A 311 7.51 16.13 -4.24
C ILE A 311 8.90 15.60 -4.59
N PHE A 312 9.21 14.39 -4.14
CA PHE A 312 10.49 13.74 -4.38
C PHE A 312 10.28 12.26 -4.67
N ARG A 313 11.03 11.73 -5.65
CA ARG A 313 11.06 10.30 -5.97
C ARG A 313 12.31 9.70 -5.36
N ASP A 314 12.14 8.72 -4.46
CA ASP A 314 13.26 8.01 -3.86
C ASP A 314 13.91 7.00 -4.82
N SER A 315 15.03 6.40 -4.40
CA SER A 315 15.79 5.41 -5.16
C SER A 315 15.04 4.10 -5.40
N GLN A 316 13.95 3.84 -4.68
CA GLN A 316 13.08 2.66 -4.82
C GLN A 316 11.88 2.95 -5.74
N GLY A 317 11.70 4.20 -6.17
CA GLY A 317 10.58 4.65 -7.00
C GLY A 317 9.39 5.20 -6.21
N GLY A 318 9.51 5.29 -4.89
CA GLY A 318 8.48 5.82 -4.01
C GLY A 318 8.35 7.33 -4.14
N MET A 319 7.11 7.82 -4.17
CA MET A 319 6.78 9.24 -4.25
C MET A 319 6.52 9.77 -2.83
N TRP A 320 7.35 10.73 -2.43
CA TRP A 320 7.25 11.44 -1.16
C TRP A 320 6.72 12.85 -1.39
N LEU A 321 5.65 13.22 -0.68
CA LEU A 321 5.00 14.51 -0.80
C LEU A 321 5.05 15.22 0.55
N GLY A 322 5.79 16.33 0.61
CA GLY A 322 5.79 17.23 1.74
C GLY A 322 4.64 18.22 1.66
N THR A 323 3.84 18.32 2.71
CA THR A 323 2.72 19.26 2.81
C THR A 323 3.05 20.43 3.73
N TYR A 324 2.17 21.43 3.82
CA TYR A 324 2.40 22.57 4.71
C TYR A 324 2.00 22.30 6.16
N TRP A 325 0.93 21.54 6.39
CA TRP A 325 0.38 21.28 7.74
C TRP A 325 0.15 19.80 8.04
N GLY A 326 0.26 18.90 7.05
CA GLY A 326 -0.05 17.48 7.20
C GLY A 326 1.17 16.56 7.21
N GLY A 327 2.39 17.10 7.35
CA GLY A 327 3.62 16.31 7.29
C GLY A 327 3.88 15.72 5.91
N LEU A 328 4.26 14.45 5.88
CA LEU A 328 4.64 13.69 4.68
C LEU A 328 3.52 12.73 4.25
N ASN A 329 3.38 12.57 2.94
CA ASN A 329 2.59 11.51 2.32
C ASN A 329 3.52 10.65 1.47
N TYR A 330 3.44 9.34 1.62
CA TYR A 330 4.23 8.38 0.86
C TYR A 330 3.33 7.50 -0.01
N TYR A 331 3.72 7.34 -1.27
CA TYR A 331 3.05 6.45 -2.23
C TYR A 331 4.07 5.56 -2.95
N HIS A 332 3.74 4.28 -3.06
CA HIS A 332 4.41 3.36 -3.97
C HIS A 332 3.38 2.35 -4.51
N PRO A 333 3.40 1.99 -5.81
CA PRO A 333 2.46 1.02 -6.37
C PRO A 333 2.42 -0.31 -5.60
N LEU A 334 3.58 -0.81 -5.16
CA LEU A 334 3.69 -2.05 -4.37
C LEU A 334 3.07 -1.98 -2.97
N CYS A 335 2.90 -0.79 -2.40
CA CYS A 335 2.17 -0.59 -1.13
C CYS A 335 0.65 -0.61 -1.34
N ASN A 336 0.18 -0.32 -2.55
CA ASN A 336 -1.25 -0.31 -2.91
C ASN A 336 -1.70 -1.59 -3.62
N ARG A 337 -0.97 -2.69 -3.43
CA ARG A 337 -1.25 -4.00 -4.05
C ARG A 337 -2.57 -4.66 -3.61
N PHE A 338 -3.08 -4.25 -2.44
CA PHE A 338 -4.38 -4.67 -1.92
C PHE A 338 -5.33 -3.48 -1.85
N GLN A 339 -6.45 -3.58 -2.58
CA GLN A 339 -7.51 -2.57 -2.52
C GLN A 339 -8.44 -2.87 -1.35
N ARG A 340 -8.70 -1.88 -0.49
CA ARG A 340 -9.70 -2.01 0.58
C ARG A 340 -11.02 -1.39 0.16
N ILE A 341 -12.10 -2.16 0.26
CA ILE A 341 -13.48 -1.71 0.08
C ILE A 341 -14.11 -1.68 1.47
N LYS A 342 -14.64 -0.52 1.87
CA LYS A 342 -15.19 -0.31 3.22
C LYS A 342 -16.41 0.59 3.19
N HIS A 343 -17.12 0.63 4.32
CA HIS A 343 -18.14 1.62 4.59
C HIS A 343 -17.50 3.00 4.72
N VAL A 344 -18.07 3.95 4.00
CA VAL A 344 -17.70 5.37 4.04
C VAL A 344 -18.98 6.17 4.32
N PRO A 345 -19.12 6.79 5.50
CA PRO A 345 -20.32 7.52 5.86
C PRO A 345 -20.71 8.55 4.81
N PHE A 346 -22.02 8.63 4.53
CA PHE A 346 -22.61 9.58 3.58
C PHE A 346 -22.23 9.40 2.10
N LEU A 347 -21.42 8.40 1.76
CA LEU A 347 -21.08 8.04 0.37
C LEU A 347 -21.70 6.69 -0.03
N ASN A 348 -21.91 6.51 -1.33
CA ASN A 348 -22.34 5.24 -1.90
C ASN A 348 -21.20 4.20 -1.78
N SER A 349 -21.25 3.43 -0.71
CA SER A 349 -20.21 2.49 -0.29
C SER A 349 -20.86 1.27 0.38
N LEU A 350 -20.03 0.34 0.87
CA LEU A 350 -20.50 -0.81 1.65
C LEU A 350 -21.34 -0.33 2.85
N SER A 351 -22.41 -1.03 3.21
CA SER A 351 -23.29 -0.61 4.32
C SER A 351 -22.68 -0.78 5.71
N ASN A 352 -21.85 -1.81 5.89
CA ASN A 352 -21.17 -2.11 7.14
C ASN A 352 -19.84 -2.82 6.87
N ASN A 353 -18.85 -2.56 7.73
CA ASN A 353 -17.50 -3.11 7.57
C ASN A 353 -17.38 -4.60 7.94
N VAL A 354 -18.26 -5.13 8.78
CA VAL A 354 -18.21 -6.55 9.18
C VAL A 354 -18.90 -7.36 8.09
N VAL A 355 -18.09 -7.93 7.19
CA VAL A 355 -18.55 -8.73 6.05
C VAL A 355 -18.66 -10.19 6.45
N SER A 356 -19.70 -10.87 5.97
CA SER A 356 -20.00 -12.27 6.31
C SER A 356 -19.96 -13.20 5.11
N CYS A 357 -20.47 -12.80 3.94
CA CYS A 357 -20.40 -13.61 2.72
C CYS A 357 -20.32 -12.73 1.47
N ILE A 358 -19.74 -13.27 0.40
CA ILE A 358 -19.58 -12.57 -0.88
C ILE A 358 -19.90 -13.56 -2.00
N VAL A 359 -20.82 -13.22 -2.89
CA VAL A 359 -21.23 -14.06 -4.02
C VAL A 359 -21.30 -13.21 -5.29
N GLU A 360 -20.66 -13.66 -6.36
CA GLU A 360 -20.79 -13.07 -7.69
C GLU A 360 -21.96 -13.72 -8.44
N ASP A 361 -22.82 -12.92 -9.07
CA ASP A 361 -23.87 -13.41 -9.97
C ASP A 361 -23.42 -13.49 -11.44
N SER A 362 -24.22 -14.12 -12.29
CA SER A 362 -23.94 -14.29 -13.73
C SER A 362 -23.85 -12.97 -14.52
N LYS A 363 -24.28 -11.85 -13.92
CA LYS A 363 -24.17 -10.49 -14.48
C LYS A 363 -22.98 -9.74 -13.88
N HIS A 364 -22.12 -10.43 -13.12
CA HIS A 364 -20.94 -9.90 -12.43
C HIS A 364 -21.24 -8.91 -11.31
N ASN A 365 -22.48 -8.86 -10.80
CA ASN A 365 -22.77 -8.10 -9.59
C ASN A 365 -22.28 -8.87 -8.37
N LEU A 366 -21.91 -8.14 -7.31
CA LEU A 366 -21.49 -8.74 -6.05
C LEU A 366 -22.60 -8.59 -5.02
N TRP A 367 -23.06 -9.72 -4.49
CA TRP A 367 -23.96 -9.80 -3.35
C TRP A 367 -23.13 -10.00 -2.09
N ILE A 368 -23.16 -9.02 -1.20
CA ILE A 368 -22.30 -8.93 -0.02
C ILE A 368 -23.17 -8.93 1.23
N GLY A 369 -23.09 -10.01 2.00
CA GLY A 369 -23.72 -10.07 3.32
C GLY A 369 -22.86 -9.34 4.35
N THR A 370 -23.51 -8.58 5.23
CA THR A 370 -22.87 -7.93 6.37
C THR A 370 -23.53 -8.35 7.68
N SER A 371 -22.85 -8.13 8.81
CA SER A 371 -23.37 -8.54 10.12
C SER A 371 -24.40 -7.62 10.74
N ASP A 372 -24.41 -6.33 10.39
CA ASP A 372 -25.39 -5.37 10.91
C ASP A 372 -26.02 -4.47 9.83
N GLY A 373 -25.45 -4.46 8.62
CA GLY A 373 -25.90 -3.62 7.50
C GLY A 373 -26.89 -4.33 6.56
N GLY A 374 -27.21 -5.61 6.81
CA GLY A 374 -28.04 -6.41 5.89
C GLY A 374 -27.27 -6.83 4.63
N LEU A 375 -27.96 -6.85 3.50
CA LEU A 375 -27.43 -7.31 2.22
C LEU A 375 -27.10 -6.13 1.30
N ASP A 376 -25.86 -6.05 0.86
CA ASP A 376 -25.44 -5.12 -0.19
C ASP A 376 -25.40 -5.82 -1.56
N CYS A 377 -25.79 -5.10 -2.60
CA CYS A 377 -25.58 -5.48 -3.99
C CYS A 377 -24.76 -4.41 -4.69
N TYR A 378 -23.52 -4.75 -5.07
CA TYR A 378 -22.68 -3.91 -5.91
C TYR A 378 -22.99 -4.21 -7.38
N ASP A 379 -23.61 -3.25 -8.03
CA ASP A 379 -23.95 -3.33 -9.45
C ASP A 379 -22.71 -2.99 -10.30
N ASN A 380 -22.22 -3.97 -11.06
CA ASN A 380 -20.95 -3.84 -11.79
C ASN A 380 -21.04 -2.86 -12.98
N VAL A 381 -22.25 -2.62 -13.51
CA VAL A 381 -22.46 -1.71 -14.64
C VAL A 381 -22.49 -0.26 -14.18
N SER A 382 -23.32 0.04 -13.17
CA SER A 382 -23.47 1.39 -12.61
C SER A 382 -22.36 1.75 -11.61
N ARG A 383 -21.61 0.76 -11.10
CA ARG A 383 -20.60 0.90 -10.04
C ARG A 383 -21.16 1.50 -8.76
N GLN A 384 -22.40 1.17 -8.42
CA GLN A 384 -23.08 1.65 -7.21
C GLN A 384 -23.47 0.49 -6.30
N TYR A 385 -23.41 0.74 -5.00
CA TYR A 385 -23.97 -0.11 -3.96
C TYR A 385 -25.46 0.16 -3.79
N ARG A 386 -26.26 -0.90 -3.77
CA ARG A 386 -27.64 -0.89 -3.31
C ARG A 386 -27.70 -1.70 -2.03
N ASN A 387 -28.00 -1.02 -0.93
CA ASN A 387 -28.21 -1.67 0.33
C ASN A 387 -29.67 -2.11 0.47
N TYR A 388 -29.86 -3.34 0.90
CA TYR A 388 -31.14 -3.87 1.29
C TYR A 388 -31.15 -4.09 2.80
N LEU A 389 -31.50 -3.02 3.52
CA LEU A 389 -31.80 -3.09 4.95
C LEU A 389 -33.27 -3.51 5.11
N PHE A 390 -33.48 -4.68 5.68
CA PHE A 390 -34.81 -5.25 5.80
C PHE A 390 -35.37 -4.98 7.20
N ASN A 391 -36.13 -3.90 7.32
CA ASN A 391 -37.07 -3.74 8.43
C ASN A 391 -38.41 -4.30 7.98
N SER A 392 -38.80 -5.44 8.53
CA SER A 392 -40.16 -5.92 8.38
C SER A 392 -41.06 -5.05 9.25
N ASP A 393 -41.74 -4.07 8.65
CA ASP A 393 -42.71 -3.19 9.34
C ASP A 393 -43.82 -3.97 10.10
N ASN A 394 -43.92 -5.29 9.92
CA ASN A 394 -44.87 -6.21 10.56
C ASN A 394 -44.24 -7.40 11.33
N LEU A 395 -42.92 -7.50 11.47
CA LEU A 395 -42.27 -8.57 12.27
C LEU A 395 -41.18 -7.95 13.17
N ASP A 396 -41.25 -8.20 14.48
CA ASP A 396 -40.30 -7.75 15.51
C ASP A 396 -38.86 -8.32 15.36
N ILE A 397 -38.52 -8.99 14.26
CA ILE A 397 -37.25 -9.70 14.09
C ILE A 397 -36.36 -8.96 13.08
N PRO A 398 -35.22 -8.38 13.52
CA PRO A 398 -34.29 -7.71 12.61
C PRO A 398 -33.57 -8.72 11.70
N PHE A 399 -33.69 -8.54 10.38
CA PHE A 399 -32.94 -9.32 9.38
C PHE A 399 -31.66 -8.57 8.97
N LYS A 400 -30.67 -8.55 9.88
CA LYS A 400 -29.47 -7.71 9.74
C LYS A 400 -28.16 -8.49 9.62
N ASP A 401 -28.04 -9.62 10.34
CA ASP A 401 -26.82 -10.43 10.36
C ASP A 401 -26.86 -11.55 9.31
N ILE A 402 -26.52 -11.18 8.08
CA ILE A 402 -26.50 -12.12 6.94
C ILE A 402 -25.38 -13.14 7.15
N LYS A 403 -25.61 -14.41 6.83
CA LYS A 403 -24.59 -15.47 6.88
C LYS A 403 -24.34 -16.17 5.55
N THR A 404 -25.34 -16.22 4.68
CA THR A 404 -25.24 -16.91 3.39
C THR A 404 -26.13 -16.23 2.35
N VAL A 405 -25.66 -16.27 1.11
CA VAL A 405 -26.40 -15.83 -0.07
C VAL A 405 -26.31 -16.93 -1.13
N TYR A 406 -27.43 -17.23 -1.77
CA TYR A 406 -27.51 -18.12 -2.92
C TYR A 406 -28.32 -17.42 -4.02
N VAL A 407 -27.73 -17.30 -5.20
CA VAL A 407 -28.38 -16.68 -6.36
C VAL A 407 -28.96 -17.77 -7.24
N ASP A 408 -30.29 -17.82 -7.36
CA ASP A 408 -31.00 -18.66 -8.29
C ASP A 408 -31.21 -17.91 -9.61
N GLU A 409 -30.31 -18.16 -10.57
CA GLU A 409 -30.36 -17.52 -11.88
C GLU A 409 -31.53 -18.01 -12.73
N ALA A 410 -32.01 -19.24 -12.53
CA ALA A 410 -33.11 -19.79 -13.31
C ALA A 410 -34.44 -19.14 -12.95
N GLN A 411 -34.64 -18.80 -11.68
CA GLN A 411 -35.86 -18.13 -11.18
C GLN A 411 -35.69 -16.62 -10.97
N ASP A 412 -34.50 -16.08 -11.20
CA ASP A 412 -34.15 -14.67 -10.98
C ASP A 412 -34.42 -14.20 -9.53
N LYS A 413 -34.04 -15.06 -8.57
CA LYS A 413 -34.21 -14.86 -7.12
C LYS A 413 -32.89 -14.91 -6.38
N VAL A 414 -32.82 -14.20 -5.27
CA VAL A 414 -31.70 -14.30 -4.32
C VAL A 414 -32.24 -14.83 -2.99
N TYR A 415 -31.76 -15.98 -2.58
CA TYR A 415 -32.04 -16.58 -1.29
C TYR A 415 -30.97 -16.18 -0.29
N VAL A 416 -31.39 -15.76 0.89
CA VAL A 416 -30.49 -15.17 1.88
C VAL A 416 -30.82 -15.78 3.23
N GLY A 417 -29.79 -16.24 3.94
CA GLY A 417 -29.90 -16.74 5.31
C GLY A 417 -29.28 -15.76 6.29
N ALA A 418 -29.95 -15.53 7.41
CA ALA A 418 -29.47 -14.68 8.49
C ALA A 418 -29.42 -15.43 9.82
N HIS A 419 -28.57 -14.94 10.73
CA HIS A 419 -28.61 -15.31 12.14
C HIS A 419 -29.80 -14.62 12.82
N ALA A 420 -30.57 -15.37 13.61
CA ALA A 420 -31.81 -14.95 14.27
C ALA A 420 -32.96 -14.44 13.37
N GLY A 421 -32.72 -14.15 12.08
CA GLY A 421 -33.70 -13.61 11.13
C GLY A 421 -34.44 -14.65 10.26
N GLY A 422 -33.91 -15.86 10.13
CA GLY A 422 -34.46 -16.91 9.27
C GLY A 422 -33.93 -16.85 7.84
N MET A 423 -34.81 -17.11 6.86
CA MET A 423 -34.49 -17.10 5.43
C MET A 423 -35.33 -16.07 4.70
N MET A 424 -34.76 -15.41 3.70
CA MET A 424 -35.48 -14.52 2.79
C MET A 424 -35.30 -14.97 1.34
N ALA A 425 -36.29 -14.69 0.50
CA ALA A 425 -36.19 -14.77 -0.95
C ALA A 425 -36.51 -13.41 -1.59
N LEU A 426 -35.51 -12.77 -2.20
CA LEU A 426 -35.63 -11.52 -2.94
C LEU A 426 -35.88 -11.81 -4.43
N HIS A 427 -36.96 -11.28 -4.98
CA HIS A 427 -37.26 -11.32 -6.40
C HIS A 427 -36.57 -10.14 -7.10
N ARG A 428 -35.51 -10.41 -7.89
CA ARG A 428 -34.57 -9.36 -8.38
C ARG A 428 -35.25 -8.30 -9.24
N LYS A 429 -36.22 -8.69 -10.07
CA LYS A 429 -36.94 -7.77 -10.99
C LYS A 429 -37.93 -6.86 -10.29
N SER A 430 -38.73 -7.39 -9.37
CA SER A 430 -39.79 -6.63 -8.69
C SER A 430 -39.32 -5.95 -7.41
N GLY A 431 -38.21 -6.40 -6.83
CA GLY A 431 -37.78 -5.99 -5.50
C GLY A 431 -38.65 -6.57 -4.38
N TYR A 432 -39.62 -7.43 -4.70
CA TYR A 432 -40.47 -8.08 -3.71
C TYR A 432 -39.67 -9.08 -2.88
N VAL A 433 -39.93 -9.12 -1.57
CA VAL A 433 -39.20 -9.96 -0.61
C VAL A 433 -40.18 -10.86 0.13
N GLU A 434 -39.86 -12.14 0.17
CA GLU A 434 -40.55 -13.14 0.99
C GLU A 434 -39.68 -13.47 2.21
N TYR A 435 -40.30 -13.51 3.39
CA TYR A 435 -39.62 -13.87 4.64
C TYR A 435 -40.14 -15.20 5.18
N TYR A 436 -39.21 -16.03 5.66
CA TYR A 436 -39.47 -17.32 6.26
C TYR A 436 -38.80 -17.39 7.62
N ASN A 437 -39.60 -17.39 8.69
CA ASN A 437 -39.15 -17.53 10.08
C ASN A 437 -40.11 -18.44 10.85
N ARG A 438 -39.80 -18.71 12.13
CA ARG A 438 -40.61 -19.55 13.02
C ARG A 438 -42.03 -19.03 13.28
N GLN A 439 -42.29 -17.74 13.07
CA GLN A 439 -43.60 -17.13 13.34
C GLN A 439 -44.52 -17.19 12.12
N ASN A 440 -43.97 -17.08 10.91
CA ASN A 440 -44.75 -16.94 9.68
C ASN A 440 -44.64 -18.14 8.71
N SER A 441 -43.84 -19.15 9.05
CA SER A 441 -43.60 -20.32 8.21
C SER A 441 -43.37 -21.58 9.06
N ASN A 442 -43.20 -22.73 8.40
CA ASN A 442 -42.87 -23.99 9.08
C ASN A 442 -41.34 -24.17 9.29
N LEU A 443 -40.55 -23.12 9.17
CA LEU A 443 -39.11 -23.14 9.42
C LEU A 443 -38.84 -23.43 10.91
N PRO A 444 -38.07 -24.47 11.27
CA PRO A 444 -37.87 -24.85 12.67
C PRO A 444 -36.84 -23.98 13.42
N SER A 445 -35.95 -23.28 12.71
CA SER A 445 -34.90 -22.44 13.28
C SER A 445 -34.71 -21.15 12.49
N ASN A 446 -34.53 -20.03 13.19
CA ASN A 446 -34.26 -18.73 12.57
C ASN A 446 -32.76 -18.51 12.26
N ASN A 447 -31.91 -19.52 12.47
CA ASN A 447 -30.47 -19.38 12.30
C ASN A 447 -30.02 -20.10 11.03
N ILE A 448 -29.96 -19.41 9.89
CA ILE A 448 -29.62 -20.01 8.59
C ILE A 448 -28.19 -19.64 8.20
N TYR A 449 -27.32 -20.65 8.04
CA TYR A 449 -25.88 -20.46 7.84
C TYR A 449 -25.36 -20.87 6.46
N SER A 450 -26.04 -21.77 5.75
CA SER A 450 -25.65 -22.14 4.38
C SER A 450 -26.85 -22.56 3.55
N ILE A 451 -26.87 -22.14 2.30
CA ILE A 451 -27.91 -22.49 1.32
C ILE A 451 -27.21 -22.92 0.03
N ILE A 452 -27.56 -24.10 -0.49
CA ILE A 452 -27.12 -24.56 -1.81
C ILE A 452 -28.32 -25.15 -2.58
N SER A 453 -28.25 -25.11 -3.92
CA SER A 453 -29.23 -25.79 -4.78
C SER A 453 -29.25 -27.29 -4.51
N ASP A 454 -30.41 -27.93 -4.60
CA ASP A 454 -30.49 -29.39 -4.73
C ASP A 454 -30.22 -29.88 -6.17
N GLY A 455 -30.11 -28.99 -7.15
CA GLY A 455 -29.94 -29.32 -8.58
C GLY A 455 -31.25 -29.58 -9.34
N HIS A 456 -32.39 -29.42 -8.66
CA HIS A 456 -33.74 -29.50 -9.20
C HIS A 456 -34.54 -28.24 -8.82
N ARG A 457 -35.70 -28.37 -8.17
CA ARG A 457 -36.58 -27.27 -7.74
C ARG A 457 -36.60 -27.08 -6.22
N GLY A 458 -35.51 -27.43 -5.53
CA GLY A 458 -35.39 -27.28 -4.08
C GLY A 458 -34.03 -26.73 -3.65
N LEU A 459 -33.93 -26.44 -2.36
CA LEU A 459 -32.68 -25.97 -1.73
C LEU A 459 -32.34 -26.88 -0.54
N TRP A 460 -31.04 -27.16 -0.38
CA TRP A 460 -30.50 -27.64 0.88
C TRP A 460 -30.13 -26.44 1.74
N VAL A 461 -30.65 -26.43 2.97
CA VAL A 461 -30.48 -25.33 3.91
C VAL A 461 -29.92 -25.89 5.21
N ALA A 462 -28.73 -25.41 5.59
CA ALA A 462 -28.14 -25.70 6.89
C ALA A 462 -28.50 -24.60 7.88
N SER A 463 -29.25 -24.99 8.92
CA SER A 463 -29.49 -24.15 10.10
C SER A 463 -28.55 -24.55 11.24
N LEU A 464 -28.51 -23.76 12.31
CA LEU A 464 -27.67 -24.05 13.47
C LEU A 464 -27.94 -25.46 14.05
N GLU A 465 -29.18 -25.90 14.07
CA GLU A 465 -29.59 -27.17 14.70
C GLU A 465 -29.94 -28.27 13.69
N TYR A 466 -30.44 -27.89 12.51
CA TYR A 466 -31.03 -28.83 11.54
C TYR A 466 -30.46 -28.70 10.13
N LEU A 467 -30.38 -29.83 9.44
CA LEU A 467 -30.29 -29.87 7.98
C LEU A 467 -31.71 -29.93 7.40
N LEU A 468 -32.03 -29.02 6.49
CA LEU A 468 -33.37 -28.84 5.93
C LEU A 468 -33.34 -28.99 4.41
N HIS A 469 -34.42 -29.54 3.86
CA HIS A 469 -34.77 -29.42 2.44
C HIS A 469 -35.92 -28.42 2.30
N PHE A 470 -35.77 -27.43 1.43
CA PHE A 470 -36.80 -26.46 1.11
C PHE A 470 -37.35 -26.72 -0.29
N ASP A 471 -38.62 -27.10 -0.36
CA ASP A 471 -39.37 -27.24 -1.61
C ASP A 471 -39.86 -25.84 -2.03
N ILE A 472 -39.30 -25.30 -3.11
CA ILE A 472 -39.54 -23.93 -3.55
C ILE A 472 -41.00 -23.72 -3.99
N GLU A 473 -41.63 -24.73 -4.61
CA GLU A 473 -43.00 -24.62 -5.11
C GLU A 473 -44.01 -24.69 -3.97
N LYS A 474 -43.82 -25.66 -3.06
CA LYS A 474 -44.69 -25.84 -1.90
C LYS A 474 -44.39 -24.86 -0.77
N ARG A 475 -43.31 -24.10 -0.86
CA ARG A 475 -42.82 -23.16 0.16
C ARG A 475 -42.71 -23.83 1.53
N ARG A 476 -42.17 -25.04 1.56
CA ARG A 476 -42.20 -25.91 2.75
C ARG A 476 -40.81 -26.41 3.10
N PHE A 477 -40.45 -26.26 4.37
CA PHE A 477 -39.22 -26.84 4.94
C PHE A 477 -39.47 -28.26 5.46
N THR A 478 -38.54 -29.17 5.22
CA THR A 478 -38.57 -30.54 5.75
C THR A 478 -37.24 -30.81 6.46
N ILE A 479 -37.31 -31.27 7.71
CA ILE A 479 -36.12 -31.65 8.48
C ILE A 479 -35.59 -32.99 7.95
N VAL A 480 -34.29 -33.05 7.69
CA VAL A 480 -33.61 -34.26 7.22
C VAL A 480 -32.70 -34.78 8.33
N GLU A 481 -33.24 -35.67 9.17
CA GLU A 481 -32.52 -36.25 10.32
C GLU A 481 -31.90 -37.61 10.03
N LYS A 482 -32.40 -38.31 9.01
CA LYS A 482 -32.00 -39.66 8.65
C LYS A 482 -31.64 -39.74 7.17
N ASP A 483 -30.68 -40.60 6.87
CA ASP A 483 -30.38 -40.99 5.50
C ASP A 483 -31.48 -41.91 4.93
N GLU A 484 -31.41 -42.22 3.63
CA GLU A 484 -32.36 -43.11 2.96
C GLU A 484 -32.45 -44.51 3.61
N LYS A 485 -31.39 -44.96 4.30
CA LYS A 485 -31.33 -46.24 5.01
C LYS A 485 -31.77 -46.14 6.48
N GLY A 486 -32.19 -44.96 6.94
CA GLY A 486 -32.66 -44.72 8.30
C GLY A 486 -31.56 -44.40 9.33
N HIS A 487 -30.29 -44.26 8.93
CA HIS A 487 -29.20 -43.86 9.81
C HIS A 487 -29.28 -42.38 10.14
N LYS A 488 -28.98 -42.00 11.39
CA LYS A 488 -28.99 -40.60 11.81
C LYS A 488 -27.89 -39.80 11.10
N LEU A 489 -28.25 -38.64 10.56
CA LEU A 489 -27.32 -37.69 9.95
C LEU A 489 -26.63 -36.80 10.99
N GLN A 490 -25.46 -36.28 10.64
CA GLN A 490 -24.75 -35.29 11.45
C GLN A 490 -25.61 -34.03 11.62
N GLN A 491 -25.70 -33.55 12.87
CA GLN A 491 -26.38 -32.32 13.25
C GLN A 491 -25.38 -31.18 13.43
N TYR A 492 -25.85 -29.94 13.59
CA TYR A 492 -25.00 -28.73 13.74
C TYR A 492 -24.09 -28.44 12.52
N ASN A 493 -24.61 -28.70 11.32
CA ASN A 493 -23.95 -28.32 10.08
C ASN A 493 -24.10 -26.80 9.88
N ARG A 494 -23.00 -26.11 9.62
CA ARG A 494 -22.98 -24.67 9.35
C ARG A 494 -22.63 -24.35 7.91
N LEU A 495 -22.09 -25.32 7.19
CA LEU A 495 -21.58 -25.15 5.84
C LEU A 495 -21.99 -26.33 4.98
N LEU A 496 -22.50 -26.03 3.79
CA LEU A 496 -22.74 -27.00 2.74
C LEU A 496 -21.88 -26.65 1.53
N PHE A 497 -21.33 -27.67 0.88
CA PHE A 497 -20.55 -27.54 -0.34
C PHE A 497 -20.90 -28.68 -1.29
N ARG A 498 -20.88 -28.42 -2.60
CA ARG A 498 -21.14 -29.42 -3.64
C ARG A 498 -19.88 -29.60 -4.48
N ASP A 499 -19.36 -30.82 -4.51
CA ASP A 499 -18.17 -31.13 -5.30
C ASP A 499 -18.51 -31.45 -6.77
N SER A 500 -17.46 -31.62 -7.58
CA SER A 500 -17.52 -31.96 -9.00
C SER A 500 -18.24 -33.28 -9.29
N LYS A 501 -18.24 -34.21 -8.33
CA LYS A 501 -18.98 -35.49 -8.38
C LYS A 501 -20.42 -35.37 -7.90
N LYS A 502 -20.91 -34.15 -7.64
CA LYS A 502 -22.26 -33.84 -7.15
C LYS A 502 -22.56 -34.39 -5.75
N ARG A 503 -21.53 -34.71 -4.95
CA ARG A 503 -21.69 -35.07 -3.54
C ARG A 503 -21.86 -33.79 -2.71
N ILE A 504 -22.60 -33.90 -1.63
CA ILE A 504 -22.82 -32.81 -0.68
C ILE A 504 -21.91 -33.03 0.52
N TRP A 505 -21.04 -32.07 0.76
CA TRP A 505 -20.17 -31.97 1.92
C TRP A 505 -20.86 -31.09 2.95
N ALA A 506 -21.07 -31.62 4.14
CA ALA A 506 -21.58 -30.87 5.28
C ALA A 506 -20.48 -30.73 6.33
N GLY A 507 -20.20 -29.49 6.70
CA GLY A 507 -19.21 -29.13 7.72
C GLY A 507 -19.84 -28.27 8.80
N GLY A 508 -19.26 -28.30 9.99
CA GLY A 508 -19.70 -27.45 11.09
C GLY A 508 -18.83 -27.63 12.33
N GLU A 509 -19.42 -27.42 13.50
CA GLU A 509 -18.70 -27.54 14.79
C GLU A 509 -18.41 -29.00 15.14
N MET A 510 -19.25 -29.92 14.66
CA MET A 510 -19.21 -31.34 14.98
C MET A 510 -18.45 -32.19 13.94
N GLY A 511 -17.70 -31.55 13.04
CA GLY A 511 -16.91 -32.25 12.02
C GLY A 511 -17.50 -32.21 10.61
N ILE A 512 -17.18 -33.26 9.84
CA ILE A 512 -17.45 -33.36 8.41
C ILE A 512 -18.23 -34.63 8.11
N SER A 513 -19.25 -34.50 7.28
CA SER A 513 -19.98 -35.60 6.67
C SER A 513 -20.12 -35.39 5.16
N VAL A 514 -20.10 -36.49 4.39
CA VAL A 514 -20.28 -36.46 2.94
C VAL A 514 -21.51 -37.28 2.58
N PHE A 515 -22.33 -36.76 1.69
CA PHE A 515 -23.60 -37.34 1.29
C PHE A 515 -23.69 -37.49 -0.22
N ASN A 516 -24.21 -38.61 -0.67
CA ASN A 516 -24.71 -38.78 -2.04
C ASN A 516 -26.17 -38.36 -2.06
N GLN A 517 -26.56 -37.50 -3.01
CA GLN A 517 -27.95 -37.06 -3.15
C GLN A 517 -28.74 -38.05 -4.02
N ILE A 518 -29.92 -38.46 -3.55
CA ILE A 518 -30.86 -39.33 -4.27
C ILE A 518 -32.22 -38.63 -4.26
N GLY A 519 -32.54 -37.94 -5.36
CA GLY A 519 -33.71 -37.06 -5.43
C GLY A 519 -33.65 -35.96 -4.38
N ALA A 520 -34.65 -35.92 -3.49
CA ALA A 520 -34.72 -35.00 -2.34
C ALA A 520 -34.25 -35.64 -1.01
N SER A 521 -33.53 -36.76 -1.06
CA SER A 521 -32.98 -37.48 0.10
C SER A 521 -31.45 -37.57 0.02
N LEU A 522 -30.83 -37.88 1.16
CA LEU A 522 -29.38 -38.01 1.31
C LEU A 522 -29.01 -39.43 1.74
N LEU A 523 -27.93 -39.95 1.20
CA LEU A 523 -27.30 -41.21 1.62
C LEU A 523 -25.89 -40.92 2.12
N ALA A 524 -25.56 -41.33 3.35
CA ALA A 524 -24.23 -41.16 3.92
C ALA A 524 -23.17 -41.87 3.06
N ASN A 525 -22.16 -41.13 2.62
CA ASN A 525 -21.04 -41.68 1.86
C ASN A 525 -19.95 -42.16 2.83
N THR A 526 -19.87 -43.48 3.01
CA THR A 526 -18.90 -44.14 3.90
C THR A 526 -17.64 -44.60 3.19
N GLU A 527 -17.60 -44.53 1.85
CA GLU A 527 -16.44 -44.91 1.03
C GLU A 527 -15.31 -43.90 1.18
N PHE A 528 -15.65 -42.65 1.51
CA PHE A 528 -14.70 -41.58 1.71
C PHE A 528 -13.99 -41.70 3.07
N ARG A 529 -12.77 -42.25 3.05
CA ARG A 529 -11.94 -42.40 4.27
C ARG A 529 -11.40 -41.05 4.71
N MET A 530 -11.66 -40.68 5.96
CA MET A 530 -11.15 -39.46 6.60
C MET A 530 -10.46 -39.81 7.91
N ASP A 531 -9.41 -39.05 8.23
CA ASP A 531 -8.75 -39.14 9.53
C ASP A 531 -9.72 -38.81 10.67
N SER A 532 -9.57 -39.52 11.79
CA SER A 532 -10.25 -39.28 13.06
C SER A 532 -10.19 -37.81 13.51
N MET A 533 -9.05 -37.14 13.33
CA MET A 533 -8.88 -35.74 13.72
C MET A 533 -9.75 -34.81 12.89
N LEU A 534 -9.80 -35.03 11.58
CA LEU A 534 -10.58 -34.23 10.64
C LEU A 534 -12.09 -34.42 10.84
N ARG A 535 -12.51 -35.64 11.21
CA ARG A 535 -13.91 -35.97 11.52
C ARG A 535 -14.47 -35.21 12.73
N GLN A 536 -13.62 -34.63 13.57
CA GLN A 536 -14.03 -33.87 14.77
C GLN A 536 -13.62 -32.39 14.69
N ALA A 537 -13.03 -31.96 13.57
CA ALA A 537 -12.55 -30.60 13.42
C ALA A 537 -13.70 -29.62 13.17
N PHE A 538 -13.63 -28.44 13.78
CA PHE A 538 -14.52 -27.33 13.42
C PHE A 538 -14.17 -26.84 12.01
N VAL A 539 -15.09 -27.01 11.06
CA VAL A 539 -14.88 -26.64 9.65
C VAL A 539 -15.54 -25.31 9.31
N ASN A 540 -14.78 -24.44 8.64
CA ASN A 540 -15.23 -23.12 8.22
C ASN A 540 -15.40 -23.00 6.70
N CYS A 541 -14.63 -23.75 5.91
CA CYS A 541 -14.73 -23.72 4.45
C CYS A 541 -14.29 -25.03 3.79
N PHE A 542 -14.86 -25.29 2.61
CA PHE A 542 -14.44 -26.33 1.68
C PHE A 542 -14.03 -25.68 0.37
N TYR A 543 -13.02 -26.26 -0.29
CA TYR A 543 -12.60 -25.85 -1.61
C TYR A 543 -12.09 -27.05 -2.41
N GLU A 544 -12.70 -27.33 -3.55
CA GLU A 544 -12.20 -28.34 -4.48
C GLU A 544 -11.26 -27.67 -5.49
N SER A 545 -9.99 -28.07 -5.46
CA SER A 545 -8.98 -27.51 -6.36
C SER A 545 -8.97 -28.18 -7.72
N SER A 546 -8.44 -27.47 -8.71
CA SER A 546 -8.25 -27.95 -10.08
C SER A 546 -7.43 -29.25 -10.17
N SER A 547 -6.52 -29.46 -9.21
CA SER A 547 -5.67 -30.66 -9.06
C SER A 547 -6.39 -31.89 -8.49
N GLY A 548 -7.68 -31.76 -8.13
CA GLY A 548 -8.51 -32.82 -7.55
C GLY A 548 -8.34 -33.02 -6.04
N TYR A 549 -7.57 -32.16 -5.36
CA TYR A 549 -7.55 -32.13 -3.89
C TYR A 549 -8.77 -31.39 -3.36
N MET A 550 -9.39 -31.98 -2.33
CA MET A 550 -10.33 -31.31 -1.45
C MET A 550 -9.55 -30.62 -0.33
N TRP A 551 -9.59 -29.30 -0.31
CA TRP A 551 -8.99 -28.45 0.70
C TRP A 551 -10.04 -28.04 1.72
N ILE A 552 -9.69 -28.16 3.00
CA ILE A 552 -10.61 -28.00 4.11
C ILE A 552 -10.00 -27.04 5.12
N GLY A 553 -10.63 -25.88 5.27
CA GLY A 553 -10.22 -24.87 6.24
C GLY A 553 -10.92 -25.12 7.58
N THR A 554 -10.11 -25.33 8.63
CA THR A 554 -10.61 -25.63 9.97
C THR A 554 -10.12 -24.60 10.99
N ARG A 555 -10.50 -24.78 12.26
CA ARG A 555 -9.87 -24.07 13.39
C ARG A 555 -8.53 -24.68 13.86
N ASN A 556 -8.14 -25.82 13.28
CA ASN A 556 -6.93 -26.59 13.61
C ASN A 556 -5.93 -26.61 12.44
N GLY A 557 -6.02 -25.64 11.53
CA GLY A 557 -5.17 -25.53 10.34
C GLY A 557 -5.84 -25.97 9.04
N LEU A 558 -5.03 -26.08 8.00
CA LEU A 558 -5.44 -26.44 6.64
C LEU A 558 -5.27 -27.93 6.44
N PHE A 559 -6.32 -28.61 5.97
CA PHE A 559 -6.23 -30.00 5.56
C PHE A 559 -6.37 -30.12 4.05
N ALA A 560 -5.59 -31.03 3.46
CA ALA A 560 -5.70 -31.43 2.07
C ALA A 560 -5.95 -32.94 2.00
N LEU A 561 -6.93 -33.33 1.19
CA LEU A 561 -7.29 -34.73 1.02
C LEU A 561 -7.62 -35.00 -0.45
N LYS A 562 -7.12 -36.14 -0.96
CA LYS A 562 -7.41 -36.61 -2.32
C LYS A 562 -7.98 -38.01 -2.28
N GLU A 563 -9.01 -38.24 -3.08
CA GLU A 563 -9.69 -39.53 -3.12
C GLU A 563 -8.73 -40.63 -3.62
N GLY A 564 -8.66 -41.75 -2.88
CA GLY A 564 -7.73 -42.84 -3.16
C GLY A 564 -6.38 -42.74 -2.44
N GLU A 565 -6.02 -41.58 -1.89
CA GLU A 565 -4.84 -41.42 -1.04
C GLU A 565 -5.17 -41.72 0.42
N SER A 566 -4.32 -42.48 1.11
CA SER A 566 -4.56 -42.88 2.50
C SER A 566 -4.12 -41.85 3.53
N LYS A 567 -3.36 -40.82 3.12
CA LYS A 567 -2.73 -39.85 4.02
C LYS A 567 -3.32 -38.46 3.82
N THR A 568 -3.89 -37.91 4.89
CA THR A 568 -4.29 -36.50 4.95
C THR A 568 -3.05 -35.64 5.18
N ILE A 569 -2.93 -34.51 4.47
CA ILE A 569 -1.87 -33.52 4.72
C ILE A 569 -2.46 -32.41 5.59
N GLN A 570 -1.75 -32.03 6.66
CA GLN A 570 -2.13 -30.94 7.53
C GLN A 570 -1.04 -29.87 7.56
N TYR A 571 -1.44 -28.62 7.40
CA TYR A 571 -0.59 -27.45 7.60
C TYR A 571 -1.08 -26.64 8.79
N THR A 572 -0.15 -26.24 9.65
CA THR A 572 -0.40 -25.47 10.88
C THR A 572 0.55 -24.29 10.99
N THR A 573 0.47 -23.53 12.08
CA THR A 573 1.46 -22.50 12.41
C THR A 573 2.89 -23.02 12.44
N ALA A 574 3.10 -24.29 12.82
CA ALA A 574 4.43 -24.92 12.77
C ALA A 574 4.94 -25.13 11.32
N SER A 575 4.03 -25.17 10.35
CA SER A 575 4.37 -25.27 8.92
C SER A 575 4.63 -23.91 8.25
N GLY A 576 4.36 -22.79 8.95
CA GLY A 576 4.50 -21.43 8.41
C GLY A 576 3.18 -20.68 8.17
N LEU A 577 2.02 -21.29 8.46
CA LEU A 577 0.72 -20.62 8.40
C LEU A 577 0.64 -19.52 9.49
N PRO A 578 0.05 -18.35 9.24
CA PRO A 578 0.04 -17.27 10.24
C PRO A 578 -0.95 -17.52 11.39
N SER A 579 -2.02 -18.31 11.16
CA SER A 579 -2.97 -18.74 12.18
C SER A 579 -3.65 -20.04 11.79
N ASN A 580 -3.95 -20.90 12.77
CA ASN A 580 -4.66 -22.16 12.55
C ASN A 580 -6.16 -21.99 12.27
N VAL A 581 -6.72 -20.79 12.46
CA VAL A 581 -8.12 -20.51 12.14
C VAL A 581 -8.23 -20.04 10.70
N ILE A 582 -8.75 -20.90 9.84
CA ILE A 582 -8.93 -20.64 8.41
C ILE A 582 -10.38 -20.35 8.11
N TYR A 583 -10.66 -19.30 7.35
CA TYR A 583 -12.02 -18.86 7.03
C TYR A 583 -12.43 -19.09 5.58
N GLY A 584 -11.48 -18.99 4.65
CA GLY A 584 -11.73 -19.07 3.21
C GLY A 584 -10.50 -19.54 2.46
N ILE A 585 -10.73 -20.27 1.38
CA ILE A 585 -9.69 -20.81 0.50
C ILE A 585 -10.11 -20.52 -0.94
N LEU A 586 -9.20 -19.94 -1.73
CA LEU A 586 -9.35 -19.71 -3.16
C LEU A 586 -8.08 -20.15 -3.89
N GLU A 587 -8.21 -20.65 -5.12
CA GLU A 587 -7.07 -21.01 -5.98
C GLU A 587 -6.87 -19.93 -7.05
N ASP A 588 -5.61 -19.57 -7.30
CA ASP A 588 -5.24 -18.67 -8.40
C ASP A 588 -4.95 -19.43 -9.71
N ALA A 589 -4.68 -18.69 -10.79
CA ALA A 589 -4.42 -19.32 -12.09
C ALA A 589 -3.15 -20.21 -12.13
N TYR A 590 -2.28 -20.13 -11.12
CA TYR A 590 -1.06 -20.92 -11.01
C TYR A 590 -1.21 -22.12 -10.06
N GLY A 591 -2.42 -22.40 -9.55
CA GLY A 591 -2.67 -23.48 -8.60
C GLY A 591 -2.20 -23.19 -7.17
N ARG A 592 -1.86 -21.92 -6.86
CA ARG A 592 -1.53 -21.52 -5.48
C ARG A 592 -2.82 -21.23 -4.72
N LEU A 593 -2.82 -21.52 -3.43
CA LEU A 593 -3.97 -21.30 -2.57
C LEU A 593 -3.83 -20.02 -1.77
N TRP A 594 -4.88 -19.21 -1.77
CA TRP A 594 -5.03 -18.01 -0.97
C TRP A 594 -5.98 -18.27 0.18
N ILE A 595 -5.48 -18.08 1.39
CA ILE A 595 -6.09 -18.58 2.62
C ILE A 595 -6.27 -17.41 3.59
N SER A 596 -7.52 -17.08 3.93
CA SER A 596 -7.83 -16.05 4.92
C SER A 596 -7.85 -16.62 6.34
N THR A 597 -7.27 -15.89 7.29
CA THR A 597 -7.09 -16.36 8.67
C THR A 597 -7.40 -15.29 9.73
N ASN A 598 -7.18 -15.59 11.01
CA ASN A 598 -7.22 -14.59 12.09
C ASN A 598 -5.97 -13.69 12.17
N GLN A 599 -4.90 -14.02 11.45
CA GLN A 599 -3.62 -13.30 11.47
C GLN A 599 -3.14 -12.94 10.07
N GLY A 600 -4.07 -12.50 9.23
CA GLY A 600 -3.81 -12.05 7.87
C GLY A 600 -4.17 -13.08 6.80
N LEU A 601 -3.60 -12.88 5.62
CA LEU A 601 -3.81 -13.68 4.41
C LEU A 601 -2.54 -14.48 4.12
N SER A 602 -2.67 -15.72 3.67
CA SER A 602 -1.53 -16.57 3.35
C SER A 602 -1.66 -17.16 1.94
N CYS A 603 -0.58 -17.11 1.18
CA CYS A 603 -0.45 -17.76 -0.12
C CYS A 603 0.41 -19.02 0.04
N LEU A 604 -0.19 -20.19 -0.19
CA LEU A 604 0.48 -21.49 -0.17
C LEU A 604 0.78 -21.93 -1.59
N ASN A 605 2.02 -22.29 -1.87
CA ASN A 605 2.37 -23.09 -3.03
C ASN A 605 2.28 -24.59 -2.64
N PRO A 606 1.28 -25.36 -3.13
CA PRO A 606 1.07 -26.74 -2.69
C PRO A 606 2.19 -27.71 -3.06
N GLU A 607 2.93 -27.44 -4.14
CA GLU A 607 4.03 -28.30 -4.61
C GLU A 607 5.25 -28.21 -3.67
N SER A 608 5.57 -26.99 -3.22
CA SER A 608 6.73 -26.74 -2.36
C SER A 608 6.41 -26.73 -0.85
N GLY A 609 5.13 -26.61 -0.48
CA GLY A 609 4.68 -26.45 0.90
C GLY A 609 5.07 -25.10 1.53
N LYS A 610 5.56 -24.14 0.74
CA LYS A 610 5.99 -22.82 1.25
C LYS A 610 4.82 -21.85 1.36
N PHE A 611 4.83 -21.08 2.44
CA PHE A 611 3.87 -20.02 2.72
C PHE A 611 4.47 -18.63 2.51
N ARG A 612 3.67 -17.74 1.92
CA ARG A 612 3.90 -16.30 1.88
C ARG A 612 2.74 -15.60 2.60
N ASN A 613 3.05 -14.97 3.73
CA ASN A 613 2.05 -14.35 4.60
C ASN A 613 1.98 -12.84 4.37
N PHE A 614 0.78 -12.28 4.48
CA PHE A 614 0.47 -10.85 4.36
C PHE A 614 -0.38 -10.42 5.56
N THR A 615 -0.16 -9.20 6.02
CA THR A 615 -0.75 -8.61 7.23
C THR A 615 -1.41 -7.26 6.92
N ILE A 616 -2.02 -6.62 7.91
CA ILE A 616 -2.56 -5.27 7.79
C ILE A 616 -1.52 -4.24 7.29
N LEU A 617 -0.23 -4.45 7.62
CA LEU A 617 0.87 -3.59 7.18
C LEU A 617 1.13 -3.70 5.67
N ASP A 618 0.74 -4.81 5.06
CA ASP A 618 0.87 -5.02 3.62
C ASP A 618 -0.27 -4.38 2.82
N GLY A 619 -1.32 -3.87 3.49
CA GLY A 619 -2.49 -3.26 2.85
C GLY A 619 -3.81 -4.01 3.06
N LEU A 620 -3.84 -5.10 3.84
CA LEU A 620 -5.08 -5.84 4.13
C LEU A 620 -6.07 -5.01 4.96
N GLN A 621 -7.38 -5.30 4.87
CA GLN A 621 -8.44 -4.62 5.65
C GLN A 621 -8.23 -4.68 7.18
N SER A 622 -7.74 -5.83 7.65
CA SER A 622 -7.39 -6.16 9.03
C SER A 622 -6.61 -7.48 8.99
N ASN A 623 -5.96 -7.84 10.10
CA ASN A 623 -5.44 -9.19 10.28
C ASN A 623 -6.57 -10.21 10.48
N GLN A 624 -7.72 -9.80 11.01
CA GLN A 624 -8.84 -10.69 11.26
C GLN A 624 -9.81 -10.72 10.07
N PHE A 625 -9.94 -11.89 9.43
CA PHE A 625 -10.95 -12.18 8.40
C PHE A 625 -12.17 -12.89 8.99
N ASN A 626 -13.22 -13.07 8.20
CA ASN A 626 -14.48 -13.68 8.63
C ASN A 626 -14.84 -14.94 7.82
N ALA A 627 -15.53 -15.88 8.47
CA ALA A 627 -16.03 -17.11 7.85
C ALA A 627 -17.04 -16.79 6.73
N GLY A 628 -16.99 -17.52 5.61
CA GLY A 628 -17.88 -17.33 4.46
C GLY A 628 -17.53 -16.12 3.58
N SER A 629 -16.63 -15.25 4.02
CA SER A 629 -16.30 -13.99 3.34
C SER A 629 -15.17 -14.13 2.33
N TYR A 630 -15.34 -14.99 1.33
CA TYR A 630 -14.36 -15.20 0.28
C TYR A 630 -15.04 -15.44 -1.07
N CYS A 631 -14.55 -14.78 -2.11
CA CYS A 631 -15.09 -14.90 -3.46
C CYS A 631 -13.97 -14.70 -4.48
N ARG A 632 -13.88 -15.59 -5.47
CA ARG A 632 -13.06 -15.38 -6.67
C ARG A 632 -14.00 -14.98 -7.80
N LYS A 633 -13.82 -13.77 -8.32
CA LYS A 633 -14.57 -13.31 -9.48
C LYS A 633 -14.16 -14.05 -10.74
N ILE A 634 -15.03 -14.05 -11.74
CA ILE A 634 -14.75 -14.64 -13.05
C ILE A 634 -13.48 -14.07 -13.70
N ASN A 635 -13.17 -12.80 -13.44
CA ASN A 635 -12.04 -12.08 -14.03
C ASN A 635 -10.70 -12.40 -13.34
N GLY A 636 -10.72 -13.26 -12.31
CA GLY A 636 -9.55 -13.69 -11.53
C GLY A 636 -9.30 -12.88 -10.26
N ASP A 637 -9.97 -11.75 -10.04
CA ASP A 637 -9.78 -11.01 -8.78
C ASP A 637 -10.35 -11.80 -7.60
N MET A 638 -9.64 -11.74 -6.48
CA MET A 638 -10.05 -12.35 -5.23
C MET A 638 -10.53 -11.29 -4.25
N LEU A 639 -11.62 -11.58 -3.56
CA LEU A 639 -12.19 -10.77 -2.50
C LEU A 639 -12.20 -11.58 -1.21
N PHE A 640 -11.65 -11.00 -0.14
CA PHE A 640 -11.68 -11.55 1.20
C PHE A 640 -12.21 -10.50 2.19
N GLY A 641 -13.36 -10.79 2.79
CA GLY A 641 -14.00 -9.94 3.79
C GLY A 641 -13.59 -10.28 5.23
N GLY A 642 -13.66 -9.29 6.10
CA GLY A 642 -13.37 -9.45 7.52
C GLY A 642 -14.11 -8.47 8.39
N VAL A 643 -13.47 -8.05 9.48
CA VAL A 643 -14.07 -7.14 10.47
C VAL A 643 -14.05 -5.67 10.05
N ASN A 644 -13.23 -5.31 9.06
CA ASN A 644 -13.02 -3.92 8.64
C ASN A 644 -13.12 -3.73 7.11
N GLY A 645 -14.07 -4.41 6.48
CA GLY A 645 -14.37 -4.34 5.06
C GLY A 645 -13.81 -5.53 4.27
N ILE A 646 -13.49 -5.30 3.00
CA ILE A 646 -13.06 -6.32 2.04
C ILE A 646 -11.68 -5.95 1.50
N THR A 647 -10.78 -6.92 1.45
CA THR A 647 -9.53 -6.85 0.68
C THR A 647 -9.77 -7.45 -0.69
N SER A 648 -9.51 -6.67 -1.75
CA SER A 648 -9.61 -7.07 -3.15
C SER A 648 -8.26 -6.96 -3.84
N PHE A 649 -7.87 -7.98 -4.62
CA PHE A 649 -6.63 -7.97 -5.40
C PHE A 649 -6.66 -9.03 -6.50
N ARG A 650 -5.74 -8.93 -7.45
CA ARG A 650 -5.50 -9.96 -8.47
C ARG A 650 -4.17 -10.66 -8.20
N PRO A 651 -4.15 -11.95 -7.83
CA PRO A 651 -2.91 -12.68 -7.53
C PRO A 651 -1.86 -12.63 -8.64
N GLU A 652 -2.30 -12.62 -9.89
CA GLU A 652 -1.44 -12.67 -11.08
C GLU A 652 -0.70 -11.35 -11.34
N THR A 653 -1.15 -10.24 -10.74
CA THR A 653 -0.51 -8.93 -10.88
C THR A 653 0.25 -8.51 -9.62
N LEU A 654 0.30 -9.37 -8.60
CA LEU A 654 1.08 -9.08 -7.39
C LEU A 654 2.57 -9.20 -7.71
N ILE A 655 3.29 -8.13 -7.44
CA ILE A 655 4.75 -8.06 -7.59
C ILE A 655 5.34 -7.99 -6.18
N ASP A 656 6.31 -8.85 -5.89
CA ASP A 656 7.06 -8.78 -4.64
C ASP A 656 7.99 -7.57 -4.64
N ASN A 657 8.32 -7.08 -3.43
CA ASN A 657 9.30 -6.00 -3.28
C ASN A 657 10.68 -6.48 -3.81
N PRO A 658 11.19 -5.91 -4.92
CA PRO A 658 12.47 -6.35 -5.48
C PRO A 658 13.67 -5.76 -4.72
N TYR A 659 13.44 -4.81 -3.82
CA TYR A 659 14.51 -4.10 -3.12
C TYR A 659 14.87 -4.79 -1.81
N ALA A 660 16.14 -5.19 -1.69
CA ALA A 660 16.74 -5.71 -0.47
C ALA A 660 18.00 -4.88 -0.13
N PRO A 661 17.84 -3.68 0.46
CA PRO A 661 18.98 -2.86 0.87
C PRO A 661 19.81 -3.57 1.95
N LYS A 662 21.09 -3.21 2.06
CA LYS A 662 21.96 -3.78 3.09
C LYS A 662 21.60 -3.20 4.47
N PRO A 663 21.58 -4.02 5.54
CA PRO A 663 21.43 -3.50 6.88
C PRO A 663 22.65 -2.66 7.28
N VAL A 664 22.41 -1.62 8.09
CA VAL A 664 23.42 -0.70 8.60
C VAL A 664 23.32 -0.66 10.11
N ILE A 665 24.44 -0.84 10.80
CA ILE A 665 24.54 -0.58 12.24
C ILE A 665 24.44 0.93 12.44
N ASN A 666 23.38 1.39 13.11
CA ASN A 666 23.11 2.81 13.27
C ASN A 666 23.42 3.34 14.67
N LYS A 667 23.40 2.49 15.70
CA LYS A 667 23.73 2.91 17.08
C LYS A 667 24.50 1.85 17.84
N LEU A 668 25.39 2.32 18.72
CA LEU A 668 26.09 1.54 19.72
C LEU A 668 25.73 2.09 21.10
N PHE A 669 25.43 1.20 22.04
CA PHE A 669 25.14 1.55 23.42
C PHE A 669 26.14 0.88 24.35
N ILE A 670 26.59 1.61 25.38
CA ILE A 670 27.36 1.09 26.50
C ILE A 670 26.64 1.47 27.78
N TYR A 671 26.30 0.48 28.62
CA TYR A 671 25.45 0.68 29.81
C TYR A 671 24.17 1.49 29.51
N ASN A 672 23.51 1.18 28.38
CA ASN A 672 22.31 1.86 27.87
C ASN A 672 22.47 3.34 27.50
N LYS A 673 23.69 3.86 27.47
CA LYS A 673 24.00 5.19 26.94
C LYS A 673 24.52 5.07 25.50
N GLU A 674 23.94 5.83 24.59
CA GLU A 674 24.40 5.88 23.20
C GLU A 674 25.83 6.44 23.15
N VAL A 675 26.70 5.74 22.41
CA VAL A 675 28.09 6.13 22.20
C VAL A 675 28.16 7.04 20.98
N LEU A 676 28.69 8.25 21.17
CA LEU A 676 28.82 9.25 20.12
C LEU A 676 30.28 9.42 19.68
N PRO A 677 30.53 9.92 18.45
CA PRO A 677 31.89 10.16 17.97
C PRO A 677 32.67 11.14 18.88
N ASN A 678 33.82 10.70 19.37
CA ASN A 678 34.73 11.45 20.27
C ASN A 678 34.09 11.82 21.62
N ASP A 679 33.17 11.00 22.13
CA ASP A 679 32.64 11.16 23.47
C ASP A 679 33.62 10.68 24.57
N GLU A 680 33.18 10.79 25.83
CA GLU A 680 33.94 10.40 27.01
C GLU A 680 34.31 8.91 27.10
N THR A 681 33.65 8.04 26.30
CA THR A 681 33.95 6.60 26.28
C THR A 681 35.23 6.28 25.52
N GLY A 682 35.61 7.15 24.57
CA GLY A 682 36.76 6.96 23.69
C GLY A 682 36.64 5.79 22.69
N ILE A 683 35.46 5.18 22.54
CA ILE A 683 35.26 3.98 21.70
C ILE A 683 35.19 4.36 20.22
N LEU A 684 34.42 5.40 19.88
CA LEU A 684 34.16 5.80 18.50
C LEU A 684 34.90 7.09 18.17
N LYS A 685 35.69 7.09 17.09
CA LYS A 685 36.28 8.33 16.51
C LYS A 685 35.37 8.97 15.46
N GLU A 686 34.54 8.14 14.84
CA GLU A 686 33.53 8.49 13.85
C GLU A 686 32.25 7.69 14.10
N SER A 687 31.16 8.05 13.41
CA SER A 687 29.87 7.40 13.56
C SER A 687 29.96 5.90 13.35
N VAL A 688 29.24 5.14 14.18
CA VAL A 688 29.29 3.66 14.21
C VAL A 688 28.99 3.03 12.85
N ALA A 689 28.18 3.68 12.02
CA ALA A 689 27.85 3.23 10.67
C ALA A 689 29.07 3.11 9.73
N TYR A 690 30.18 3.76 10.05
CA TYR A 690 31.41 3.77 9.27
C TYR A 690 32.59 3.06 9.96
N VAL A 691 32.36 2.50 11.15
CA VAL A 691 33.40 1.83 11.93
C VAL A 691 33.37 0.33 11.68
N ASN A 692 34.50 -0.22 11.24
CA ASN A 692 34.65 -1.66 11.00
C ASN A 692 35.12 -2.44 12.25
N HIS A 693 35.71 -1.74 13.24
CA HIS A 693 36.27 -2.36 14.45
C HIS A 693 36.09 -1.43 15.64
N ILE A 694 35.58 -1.97 16.75
CA ILE A 694 35.53 -1.27 18.05
C ILE A 694 36.39 -2.04 19.06
N THR A 695 36.94 -1.33 20.04
CA THR A 695 37.67 -1.94 21.17
C THR A 695 36.99 -1.55 22.46
N LEU A 696 36.57 -2.55 23.24
CA LEU A 696 35.94 -2.37 24.54
C LEU A 696 36.95 -2.72 25.63
N SER A 697 37.08 -1.86 26.64
CA SER A 697 37.93 -2.13 27.80
C SER A 697 37.26 -3.12 28.76
N SER A 698 38.02 -3.63 29.74
CA SER A 698 37.48 -4.55 30.76
C SER A 698 36.33 -3.95 31.58
N SER A 699 36.26 -2.62 31.68
CA SER A 699 35.17 -1.90 32.35
C SER A 699 33.98 -1.60 31.45
N GLN A 700 34.03 -1.94 30.16
CA GLN A 700 32.96 -1.73 29.16
C GLN A 700 32.38 -3.08 28.72
N ASN A 701 31.98 -3.91 29.69
CA ASN A 701 31.63 -5.31 29.46
C ASN A 701 30.16 -5.56 29.06
N SER A 702 29.35 -4.50 28.91
CA SER A 702 27.96 -4.58 28.49
C SER A 702 27.68 -3.56 27.39
N PHE A 703 27.27 -4.04 26.22
CA PHE A 703 26.96 -3.21 25.07
C PHE A 703 25.71 -3.70 24.35
N ALA A 704 25.09 -2.80 23.58
CA ALA A 704 24.01 -3.16 22.67
C ALA A 704 24.23 -2.53 21.30
N ILE A 705 23.83 -3.25 20.25
CA ILE A 705 23.96 -2.81 18.86
C ILE A 705 22.56 -2.68 18.27
N SER A 706 22.29 -1.53 17.65
CA SER A 706 21.09 -1.30 16.85
C SER A 706 21.46 -1.29 15.36
N PHE A 707 20.59 -1.86 14.54
CA PHE A 707 20.74 -1.89 13.09
C PHE A 707 19.40 -1.67 12.40
N VAL A 708 19.45 -1.06 11.22
CA VAL A 708 18.28 -0.69 10.42
C VAL A 708 18.50 -1.03 8.96
N VAL A 709 17.43 -1.00 8.17
CA VAL A 709 17.47 -1.14 6.71
C VAL A 709 16.50 -0.16 6.07
N SER A 710 17.00 0.72 5.20
CA SER A 710 16.20 1.77 4.57
C SER A 710 15.35 1.20 3.42
N ASN A 711 14.30 0.43 3.75
CA ASN A 711 13.33 -0.14 2.80
C ASN A 711 11.95 0.49 2.99
N TYR A 712 11.64 1.52 2.22
CA TYR A 712 10.41 2.30 2.41
C TYR A 712 9.15 1.59 1.92
N ILE A 713 9.29 0.63 1.00
CA ILE A 713 8.17 -0.18 0.51
C ILE A 713 7.73 -1.20 1.58
N ALA A 714 8.70 -1.85 2.24
CA ALA A 714 8.43 -2.76 3.35
C ALA A 714 8.14 -2.03 4.67
N GLY A 715 8.53 -0.75 4.76
CA GLY A 715 8.40 0.06 5.97
C GLY A 715 9.14 -0.60 7.13
N LYS A 716 8.43 -0.81 8.24
CA LYS A 716 8.98 -1.45 9.45
C LYS A 716 8.91 -2.99 9.43
N HIS A 717 8.34 -3.60 8.39
CA HIS A 717 8.15 -5.05 8.30
C HIS A 717 9.33 -5.72 7.59
N ASN A 718 10.47 -5.78 8.28
CA ASN A 718 11.66 -6.48 7.83
C ASN A 718 12.08 -7.53 8.88
N THR A 719 12.66 -8.63 8.43
CA THR A 719 13.26 -9.64 9.30
C THR A 719 14.78 -9.54 9.19
N PHE A 720 15.43 -9.31 10.32
CA PHE A 720 16.88 -9.35 10.44
C PHE A 720 17.33 -10.72 10.92
N ALA A 721 18.46 -11.17 10.41
CA ALA A 721 19.20 -12.30 10.96
C ALA A 721 20.55 -11.78 11.44
N TYR A 722 20.95 -12.16 12.66
CA TYR A 722 22.23 -11.75 13.23
C TYR A 722 22.95 -12.90 13.93
N LYS A 723 24.27 -12.78 14.08
CA LYS A 723 25.14 -13.76 14.74
C LYS A 723 26.33 -13.04 15.40
N LEU A 724 26.81 -13.57 16.53
CA LEU A 724 28.06 -13.14 17.16
C LEU A 724 29.09 -14.28 17.15
N GLU A 725 29.84 -14.35 16.08
CA GLU A 725 30.89 -15.34 15.86
C GLU A 725 32.04 -15.15 16.84
N GLY A 726 32.54 -16.27 17.38
CA GLY A 726 33.50 -16.29 18.49
C GLY A 726 32.85 -16.35 19.89
N TYR A 727 31.53 -16.17 19.99
CA TYR A 727 30.77 -16.39 21.24
C TYR A 727 29.65 -17.42 21.05
N ASN A 728 28.79 -17.22 20.06
CA ASN A 728 27.69 -18.11 19.76
C ASN A 728 27.46 -18.22 18.25
N ASP A 729 27.71 -19.40 17.71
CA ASP A 729 27.70 -19.65 16.27
C ASP A 729 26.31 -19.93 15.65
N VAL A 730 25.24 -19.57 16.35
CA VAL A 730 23.86 -19.73 15.88
C VAL A 730 23.31 -18.42 15.34
N TRP A 731 22.60 -18.49 14.21
CA TRP A 731 21.84 -17.35 13.69
C TRP A 731 20.55 -17.13 14.48
N TYR A 732 20.36 -15.90 14.94
CA TYR A 732 19.13 -15.43 15.57
C TYR A 732 18.31 -14.63 14.55
N LYS A 733 16.99 -14.62 14.72
CA LYS A 733 16.07 -13.82 13.90
C LYS A 733 15.31 -12.84 14.76
N GLN A 734 15.10 -11.64 14.24
CA GLN A 734 14.36 -10.56 14.89
C GLN A 734 13.52 -9.81 13.85
N ASN A 735 12.29 -9.43 14.21
CA ASN A 735 11.35 -8.75 13.32
C ASN A 735 11.11 -7.28 13.72
N ASP A 736 11.93 -6.76 14.62
CA ASP A 736 11.90 -5.39 15.12
C ASP A 736 13.32 -4.82 15.16
N ILE A 737 13.44 -3.55 15.54
CA ILE A 737 14.72 -2.81 15.61
C ILE A 737 15.24 -2.64 17.04
N SER A 738 14.78 -3.46 17.99
CA SER A 738 15.27 -3.39 19.36
C SER A 738 16.77 -3.71 19.37
N PRO A 739 17.59 -2.96 20.12
CA PRO A 739 19.02 -3.24 20.19
C PRO A 739 19.30 -4.66 20.68
N VAL A 740 20.24 -5.34 20.03
CA VAL A 740 20.75 -6.64 20.44
C VAL A 740 21.82 -6.42 21.51
N SER A 741 21.57 -6.94 22.70
CA SER A 741 22.41 -6.70 23.89
C SER A 741 23.30 -7.89 24.22
N TYR A 742 24.56 -7.62 24.51
CA TYR A 742 25.53 -8.58 25.02
C TYR A 742 26.14 -8.08 26.32
N SER A 743 26.38 -8.98 27.27
CA SER A 743 26.96 -8.64 28.57
C SER A 743 27.94 -9.71 29.02
N ASN A 744 28.97 -9.28 29.76
CA ASN A 744 30.00 -10.13 30.36
C ASN A 744 30.68 -11.08 29.36
N LEU A 745 30.94 -10.60 28.14
CA LEU A 745 31.66 -11.40 27.14
C LEU A 745 33.09 -11.69 27.60
N PRO A 746 33.62 -12.90 27.33
CA PRO A 746 35.02 -13.20 27.54
C PRO A 746 35.94 -12.26 26.73
N ALA A 747 37.14 -12.02 27.23
CA ALA A 747 38.15 -11.28 26.48
C ALA A 747 38.52 -12.03 25.20
N GLY A 748 38.46 -11.36 24.05
CA GLY A 748 38.75 -11.96 22.76
C GLY A 748 38.33 -11.09 21.59
N ILE A 749 38.58 -11.59 20.38
CA ILE A 749 38.08 -10.99 19.14
C ILE A 749 36.79 -11.70 18.77
N ILE A 750 35.73 -10.92 18.56
CA ILE A 750 34.39 -11.39 18.18
C ILE A 750 33.97 -10.66 16.92
N LEU A 751 33.16 -11.33 16.09
CA LEU A 751 32.63 -10.76 14.85
C LEU A 751 31.11 -10.75 14.91
N PHE A 752 30.52 -9.56 14.79
CA PHE A 752 29.07 -9.38 14.66
C PHE A 752 28.70 -9.40 13.17
N MET A 753 27.72 -10.23 12.81
CA MET A 753 27.22 -10.40 11.44
C MET A 753 25.72 -10.18 11.36
#